data_AF-D0WBQ4-F1
#
_entry.id   AF-D0WBQ4-F1
#
_cell.length_a   1.000
_cell.length_b   1.000
_cell.length_c   1.000
_cell.angle_alpha   90.00
_cell.angle_beta   90.00
_cell.angle_gamma   90.00
#
_symmetry.space_group_name_H-M   'P 1'
#
loop_
_entity.id
_entity.type
_entity.pdbx_description
1 polymer ?
#
loop_
_entity_poly.entity_id
_entity_poly.type
_entity_poly.pdbx_seq_one_letter_code
_entity_poly.pdbx_strand_id
1 'polypeptide(L)'
;MPAETTVSGIRPAAKLPIYILPCFLWIGIVPFTFALRLEPSPDFYHDAAAAAGLIVLLFFTAGKKLFDVKIPAISFLLFAMAAFWYLQARLMNLIYPGMNDIVSWIFILLAVGAWACKSLVAHYGQERIVTLFAWSLLIGSLLQSCIVVIQFAGWEDTPLLQNLIVYSGQGVIGHIGQRNNLGHYLMWGILAAAYLNGQRKIPAALGTICLIMQTAVLGLVNSRTILTYIAAIALILPFWYFRSDKSNRRTILGIAAAVFLTALFQFSMNTILETFTGIRYETAVERVANGGFTDLPRQIEWRKALAAFQSAPIFGHGWNSFAQQTFLINAEQHNIHDNHLSNLFTHSHNIVLQLLAEMGISGTLLVAATLLTGIAGLLKRPLTPASLFLICTLAVSMCHSMLEYPLWYVYFLIPFGLMLFLSPAEASDGIAFKKAANLGILTASAAIFAGLLHLDWTYTRLVNSFFPATDDSAKNPQPENQRTALYFRKQSDAVLLCRLLPRKLRPAGIPRNPDLGGRSNPQSTKIPPPLRHLPHRPLPDAARQSCRSKTMDAGDTVLLPLPDAPIRRRNPQTARMGAAAARTAQRLQSLRRRARASGSKTLQMTRAGGCGCRPKCKAPCKTLQKTANRQGNTLSKNIAAVLR
;
A
#
# COMPACT_ATOMS: atom_id res chain seq x y z
N MET A 1 -61.22 -10.46 25.48
CA MET A 1 -60.49 -9.30 24.93
C MET A 1 -59.06 -9.37 25.43
N PRO A 2 -58.07 -9.77 24.62
CA PRO A 2 -56.67 -9.65 25.01
C PRO A 2 -56.13 -8.28 24.59
N ALA A 3 -55.42 -7.64 25.51
CA ALA A 3 -54.87 -6.30 25.40
C ALA A 3 -53.82 -6.21 24.27
N GLU A 4 -54.01 -5.22 23.40
CA GLU A 4 -53.00 -4.78 22.43
C GLU A 4 -51.80 -4.19 23.18
N THR A 5 -50.69 -4.92 23.16
CA THR A 5 -49.37 -4.34 23.42
C THR A 5 -49.01 -3.39 22.28
N THR A 6 -49.12 -2.09 22.55
CA THR A 6 -48.69 -1.01 21.67
C THR A 6 -47.19 -1.11 21.42
N VAL A 7 -46.83 -1.53 20.21
CA VAL A 7 -45.45 -1.47 19.70
C VAL A 7 -45.02 -0.01 19.72
N SER A 8 -44.06 0.31 20.59
CA SER A 8 -43.42 1.61 20.71
C SER A 8 -43.00 2.14 19.32
N GLY A 9 -43.45 3.35 19.01
CA GLY A 9 -43.40 3.95 17.68
C GLY A 9 -42.02 3.90 17.00
N ILE A 10 -42.02 3.30 15.80
CA ILE A 10 -40.98 3.51 14.80
C ILE A 10 -41.01 5.00 14.44
N ARG A 11 -40.03 5.77 14.93
CA ARG A 11 -39.85 7.16 14.48
C ARG A 11 -39.78 7.16 12.94
N PRO A 12 -40.52 8.03 12.23
CA PRO A 12 -40.43 8.11 10.79
C PRO A 12 -38.98 8.34 10.40
N ALA A 13 -38.45 7.47 9.53
CA ALA A 13 -37.03 7.44 9.22
C ALA A 13 -36.60 8.79 8.64
N ALA A 14 -35.83 9.55 9.42
CA ALA A 14 -35.41 10.91 9.07
C ALA A 14 -34.80 10.95 7.67
N LYS A 15 -35.15 11.98 6.89
CA LYS A 15 -34.55 12.20 5.57
C LYS A 15 -33.04 12.35 5.76
N LEU A 16 -32.27 11.62 4.95
CA LEU A 16 -30.81 11.67 5.00
C LEU A 16 -30.37 13.10 4.59
N PRO A 17 -29.60 13.80 5.44
CA PRO A 17 -29.10 15.12 5.09
C PRO A 17 -28.18 15.08 3.88
N ILE A 18 -28.35 16.09 3.01
CA ILE A 18 -27.59 16.23 1.74
C ILE A 18 -26.07 16.27 1.98
N TYR A 19 -25.60 16.80 3.12
CA TYR A 19 -24.16 16.94 3.41
C TYR A 19 -23.44 15.63 3.75
N ILE A 20 -24.15 14.56 4.14
CA ILE A 20 -23.49 13.30 4.54
C ILE A 20 -22.85 12.63 3.32
N LEU A 21 -23.54 12.65 2.18
CA LEU A 21 -23.06 12.07 0.94
C LEU A 21 -21.69 12.62 0.50
N PRO A 22 -21.48 13.96 0.34
CA PRO A 22 -20.19 14.49 -0.08
C PRO A 22 -19.07 14.19 0.93
N CYS A 23 -19.35 14.04 2.22
CA CYS A 23 -18.34 13.64 3.20
C CYS A 23 -17.85 12.20 2.96
N PHE A 24 -18.76 11.24 2.76
CA PHE A 24 -18.38 9.86 2.43
C PHE A 24 -17.69 9.77 1.06
N LEU A 25 -18.17 10.53 0.07
CA LEU A 25 -17.51 10.61 -1.24
C LEU A 25 -16.09 11.18 -1.11
N TRP A 26 -15.88 12.20 -0.28
CA TRP A 26 -14.54 12.72 -0.01
C TRP A 26 -13.66 11.62 0.57
N ILE A 27 -14.05 11.03 1.71
CA ILE A 27 -13.24 10.00 2.40
C ILE A 27 -12.95 8.81 1.48
N GLY A 28 -13.94 8.38 0.70
CA GLY A 28 -13.86 7.20 -0.14
C GLY A 28 -13.14 7.41 -1.47
N ILE A 29 -13.04 8.64 -1.99
CA ILE A 29 -12.55 8.91 -3.37
C ILE A 29 -11.32 9.79 -3.36
N VAL A 30 -11.41 10.97 -2.72
CA VAL A 30 -10.43 12.05 -2.89
C VAL A 30 -9.00 11.61 -2.55
N PRO A 31 -8.73 10.95 -1.40
CA PRO A 31 -7.41 10.44 -1.06
C PRO A 31 -6.86 9.42 -2.05
N PHE A 32 -7.72 8.69 -2.76
CA PHE A 32 -7.28 7.64 -3.68
C PHE A 32 -7.04 8.16 -5.09
N THR A 33 -7.56 9.35 -5.43
CA THR A 33 -7.47 9.96 -6.77
C THR A 33 -6.36 10.99 -6.93
N PHE A 34 -5.67 11.41 -5.87
CA PHE A 34 -4.54 12.33 -5.98
C PHE A 34 -3.42 11.73 -6.82
N ALA A 35 -3.01 12.42 -7.88
CA ALA A 35 -1.82 12.07 -8.66
C ALA A 35 -0.53 12.70 -8.08
N LEU A 36 -0.68 13.69 -7.19
CA LEU A 36 0.44 14.48 -6.68
C LEU A 36 1.20 13.70 -5.61
N ARG A 37 2.48 13.40 -5.88
CA ARG A 37 3.40 12.75 -4.94
C ARG A 37 4.67 13.57 -4.86
N LEU A 38 4.85 14.27 -3.75
CA LEU A 38 5.97 15.19 -3.54
C LEU A 38 6.83 14.68 -2.39
N GLU A 39 8.15 14.64 -2.58
CA GLU A 39 9.13 14.41 -1.52
C GLU A 39 9.12 15.58 -0.52
N PRO A 40 9.43 15.38 0.77
CA PRO A 40 10.05 14.18 1.37
C PRO A 40 9.07 13.09 1.85
N SER A 41 7.76 13.31 1.73
CA SER A 41 6.72 12.35 2.14
C SER A 41 5.67 12.21 1.03
N PRO A 42 5.87 11.29 0.08
CA PRO A 42 5.01 11.12 -1.10
C PRO A 42 3.51 10.95 -0.79
N ASP A 43 3.18 10.40 0.39
CA ASP A 43 1.81 10.08 0.79
C ASP A 43 1.14 11.20 1.62
N PHE A 44 1.84 12.32 1.90
CA PHE A 44 1.33 13.39 2.77
C PHE A 44 -0.04 13.92 2.35
N TYR A 45 -0.22 14.26 1.06
CA TYR A 45 -1.48 14.79 0.56
C TYR A 45 -2.62 13.77 0.60
N HIS A 46 -2.30 12.49 0.43
CA HIS A 46 -3.28 11.42 0.55
C HIS A 46 -3.78 11.31 2.00
N ASP A 47 -2.86 11.30 2.97
CA ASP A 47 -3.17 11.24 4.40
C ASP A 47 -3.92 12.49 4.88
N ALA A 48 -3.44 13.68 4.50
CA ALA A 48 -4.06 14.95 4.85
C ALA A 48 -5.49 15.04 4.29
N ALA A 49 -5.70 14.63 3.04
CA ALA A 49 -7.03 14.65 2.44
C ALA A 49 -8.00 13.68 3.12
N ALA A 50 -7.52 12.52 3.57
CA ALA A 50 -8.35 11.57 4.30
C ALA A 50 -8.75 12.12 5.67
N ALA A 51 -7.80 12.70 6.40
CA ALA A 51 -8.05 13.37 7.67
C ALA A 51 -9.03 14.54 7.49
N ALA A 52 -8.84 15.38 6.48
CA ALA A 52 -9.75 16.47 6.13
C ALA A 52 -11.18 15.98 5.90
N GLY A 53 -11.38 14.91 5.12
CA GLY A 53 -12.70 14.33 4.88
C GLY A 53 -13.40 13.89 6.17
N LEU A 54 -12.68 13.27 7.10
CA LEU A 54 -13.22 12.88 8.40
C LEU A 54 -13.51 14.11 9.28
N ILE A 55 -12.62 15.10 9.34
CA ILE A 55 -12.84 16.36 10.09
C ILE A 55 -14.10 17.08 9.59
N VAL A 56 -14.31 17.16 8.28
CA VAL A 56 -15.51 17.76 7.68
C VAL A 56 -16.78 16.99 8.07
N LEU A 57 -16.72 15.65 8.07
CA LEU A 57 -17.83 14.82 8.56
C LEU A 57 -18.16 15.13 10.03
N LEU A 58 -17.15 15.27 10.88
CA LEU A 58 -17.32 15.61 12.30
C LEU A 58 -17.95 17.01 12.47
N PHE A 59 -17.45 17.99 11.74
CA PHE A 59 -17.93 19.37 11.76
C PHE A 59 -19.42 19.44 11.42
N PHE A 60 -19.85 18.81 10.33
CA PHE A 60 -21.28 18.85 9.95
C PHE A 60 -22.17 18.01 10.87
N THR A 61 -21.69 16.87 11.35
CA THR A 61 -22.42 16.04 12.33
C THR A 61 -22.68 16.82 13.61
N ALA A 62 -21.67 17.56 14.09
CA ALA A 62 -21.78 18.45 15.25
C ALA A 62 -22.69 19.65 14.99
N GLY A 63 -22.57 20.28 13.81
CA GLY A 63 -23.43 21.40 13.41
C GLY A 63 -24.91 21.03 13.34
N LYS A 64 -25.23 19.77 13.03
CA LYS A 64 -26.59 19.22 13.08
C LYS A 64 -27.01 18.69 14.46
N LYS A 65 -26.18 18.87 15.47
CA LYS A 65 -26.46 18.48 16.87
C LYS A 65 -26.68 16.97 17.05
N LEU A 66 -26.00 16.15 16.25
CA LEU A 66 -26.20 14.69 16.23
C LEU A 66 -25.34 13.94 17.26
N PHE A 67 -24.43 14.62 17.99
CA PHE A 67 -23.74 14.02 19.14
C PHE A 67 -24.65 14.03 20.38
N ASP A 68 -25.73 13.26 20.32
CA ASP A 68 -26.72 13.11 21.39
C ASP A 68 -26.81 11.69 21.95
N VAL A 69 -26.15 10.71 21.32
CA VAL A 69 -26.05 9.31 21.78
C VAL A 69 -24.87 9.08 22.71
N LYS A 70 -24.90 8.02 23.52
CA LYS A 70 -23.77 7.60 24.37
C LYS A 70 -22.54 7.30 23.51
N ILE A 71 -21.39 7.75 23.98
CA ILE A 71 -20.08 7.46 23.39
C ILE A 71 -19.91 5.93 23.30
N PRO A 72 -19.57 5.36 22.13
CA PRO A 72 -19.38 3.91 22.01
C PRO A 72 -18.12 3.44 22.75
N ALA A 73 -18.12 2.20 23.23
CA ALA A 73 -16.98 1.59 23.93
C ALA A 73 -15.68 1.66 23.11
N ILE A 74 -15.77 1.48 21.79
CA ILE A 74 -14.62 1.55 20.89
C ILE A 74 -13.95 2.94 20.87
N SER A 75 -14.71 4.03 21.09
CA SER A 75 -14.12 5.38 21.21
C SER A 75 -13.18 5.48 22.40
N PHE A 76 -13.52 4.87 23.54
CA PHE A 76 -12.65 4.87 24.73
C PHE A 76 -11.37 4.09 24.48
N LEU A 77 -11.45 2.95 23.77
CA LEU A 77 -10.26 2.18 23.39
C LEU A 77 -9.38 2.95 22.41
N LEU A 78 -9.96 3.66 21.44
CA LEU A 78 -9.21 4.52 20.52
C LEU A 78 -8.57 5.73 21.23
N PHE A 79 -9.25 6.32 22.23
CA PHE A 79 -8.64 7.33 23.10
C PHE A 79 -7.49 6.75 23.93
N ALA A 80 -7.66 5.54 24.46
CA ALA A 80 -6.58 4.84 25.16
C ALA A 80 -5.38 4.57 24.24
N MET A 81 -5.62 4.23 22.97
CA MET A 81 -4.55 4.09 21.97
C MET A 81 -3.85 5.42 21.72
N ALA A 82 -4.60 6.50 21.50
CA ALA A 82 -4.02 7.84 21.36
C ALA A 82 -3.15 8.23 22.56
N ALA A 83 -3.64 7.99 23.79
CA ALA A 83 -2.87 8.23 25.00
C ALA A 83 -1.62 7.33 25.07
N PHE A 84 -1.73 6.06 24.68
CA PHE A 84 -0.60 5.14 24.65
C PHE A 84 0.49 5.62 23.70
N TRP A 85 0.15 5.96 22.44
CA TRP A 85 1.12 6.46 21.46
C TRP A 85 1.85 7.71 21.96
N TYR A 86 1.10 8.66 22.53
CA TYR A 86 1.64 9.88 23.09
C TYR A 86 2.58 9.60 24.26
N LEU A 87 2.10 8.87 25.28
CA LEU A 87 2.84 8.60 26.51
C LEU A 87 4.07 7.74 26.26
N GLN A 88 3.98 6.71 25.41
CA GLN A 88 5.10 5.84 25.06
C GLN A 88 6.31 6.67 24.59
N ALA A 89 6.09 7.65 23.70
CA ALA A 89 7.16 8.50 23.19
C ALA A 89 7.92 9.26 24.30
N ARG A 90 7.19 9.75 25.30
CA ARG A 90 7.75 10.58 26.38
C ARG A 90 8.40 9.72 27.46
N LEU A 91 7.74 8.63 27.84
CA LEU A 91 8.23 7.70 28.85
C LEU A 91 9.51 6.99 28.38
N MET A 92 9.61 6.72 27.08
CA MET A 92 10.80 6.10 26.48
C MET A 92 11.84 7.10 25.95
N ASN A 93 11.56 8.41 26.05
CA ASN A 93 12.42 9.48 25.54
C ASN A 93 12.86 9.27 24.08
N LEU A 94 11.90 8.98 23.19
CA LEU A 94 12.19 8.71 21.78
C LEU A 94 12.77 9.94 21.08
N ILE A 95 13.65 9.70 20.11
CA ILE A 95 14.38 10.75 19.37
C ILE A 95 13.42 11.66 18.58
N TYR A 96 12.36 11.09 18.00
CA TYR A 96 11.40 11.80 17.14
C TYR A 96 9.96 11.66 17.65
N PRO A 97 9.59 12.32 18.77
CA PRO A 97 8.26 12.17 19.37
C PRO A 97 7.13 12.72 18.50
N GLY A 98 7.44 13.57 17.51
CA GLY A 98 6.47 14.16 16.59
C GLY A 98 5.69 13.14 15.75
N MET A 99 6.28 11.99 15.42
CA MET A 99 5.57 10.92 14.71
C MET A 99 4.48 10.30 15.57
N ASN A 100 4.76 10.08 16.86
CA ASN A 100 3.76 9.63 17.82
C ASN A 100 2.66 10.67 18.03
N ASP A 101 2.98 11.96 17.98
CA ASP A 101 2.00 13.04 18.13
C ASP A 101 0.99 13.05 16.99
N ILE A 102 1.48 12.94 15.74
CA ILE A 102 0.61 12.86 14.55
C ILE A 102 -0.34 11.67 14.70
N VAL A 103 0.18 10.49 15.03
CA VAL A 103 -0.64 9.29 15.17
C VAL A 103 -1.63 9.40 16.33
N SER A 104 -1.22 9.99 17.45
CA SER A 104 -2.13 10.28 18.57
C SER A 104 -3.31 11.14 18.14
N TRP A 105 -3.06 12.19 17.34
CA TRP A 105 -4.12 13.03 16.78
C TRP A 105 -5.03 12.28 15.80
N ILE A 106 -4.48 11.39 14.96
CA ILE A 106 -5.29 10.54 14.09
C ILE A 106 -6.19 9.60 14.91
N PHE A 107 -5.68 9.01 16.00
CA PHE A 107 -6.49 8.14 16.86
C PHE A 107 -7.55 8.90 17.67
N ILE A 108 -7.28 10.15 18.08
CA ILE A 108 -8.31 11.06 18.62
C ILE A 108 -9.40 11.31 17.57
N LEU A 109 -9.00 11.60 16.33
CA LEU A 109 -9.94 11.83 15.23
C LEU A 109 -10.79 10.59 14.95
N LEU A 110 -10.19 9.39 14.96
CA LEU A 110 -10.91 8.11 14.84
C LEU A 110 -11.84 7.85 16.02
N ALA A 111 -11.44 8.18 17.26
CA ALA A 111 -12.28 8.01 18.45
C ALA A 111 -13.56 8.84 18.36
N VAL A 112 -13.45 10.12 17.94
CA VAL A 112 -14.62 10.98 17.71
C VAL A 112 -15.37 10.55 16.44
N GLY A 113 -14.65 10.07 15.42
CA GLY A 113 -15.22 9.44 14.22
C GLY A 113 -16.12 8.25 14.54
N ALA A 114 -15.72 7.39 15.47
CA ALA A 114 -16.53 6.27 15.93
C ALA A 114 -17.82 6.73 16.60
N TRP A 115 -17.76 7.81 17.38
CA TRP A 115 -18.95 8.42 17.97
C TRP A 115 -19.87 9.00 16.89
N ALA A 116 -19.31 9.70 15.90
CA ALA A 116 -20.08 10.22 14.77
C ALA A 116 -20.77 9.10 13.99
N CYS A 117 -20.06 8.01 13.67
CA CYS A 117 -20.64 6.84 13.02
C CYS A 117 -21.81 6.26 13.82
N LYS A 118 -21.65 6.08 15.14
CA LYS A 118 -22.74 5.60 16.00
C LYS A 118 -23.94 6.55 15.96
N SER A 119 -23.72 7.86 16.06
CA SER A 119 -24.77 8.86 15.94
C SER A 119 -25.51 8.74 14.60
N LEU A 120 -24.78 8.71 13.47
CA LEU A 120 -25.36 8.62 12.15
C LEU A 120 -26.18 7.32 11.96
N VAL A 121 -25.66 6.20 12.45
CA VAL A 121 -26.37 4.91 12.40
C VAL A 121 -27.63 4.94 13.29
N ALA A 122 -27.58 5.56 14.47
CA ALA A 122 -28.74 5.68 15.36
C ALA A 122 -29.86 6.55 14.77
N HIS A 123 -29.51 7.62 14.05
CA HIS A 123 -30.51 8.55 13.48
C HIS A 123 -31.04 8.11 12.11
N TYR A 124 -30.20 7.49 11.28
CA TYR A 124 -30.55 7.19 9.87
C TYR A 124 -30.60 5.70 9.54
N GLY A 125 -30.21 4.83 10.46
CA GLY A 125 -30.13 3.39 10.27
C GLY A 125 -28.84 2.95 9.57
N GLN A 126 -28.36 1.75 9.94
CA GLN A 126 -27.09 1.20 9.46
C GLN A 126 -27.08 1.04 7.94
N GLU A 127 -28.13 0.45 7.36
CA GLU A 127 -28.20 0.15 5.93
C GLU A 127 -28.03 1.40 5.06
N ARG A 128 -28.64 2.53 5.45
CA ARG A 128 -28.55 3.78 4.69
C ARG A 128 -27.13 4.33 4.70
N ILE A 129 -26.50 4.41 5.87
CA ILE A 129 -25.13 4.95 6.00
C ILE A 129 -24.12 4.04 5.30
N VAL A 130 -24.23 2.72 5.49
CA VAL A 130 -23.36 1.74 4.81
C VAL A 130 -23.57 1.77 3.30
N THR A 131 -24.78 2.04 2.82
CA THR A 131 -25.04 2.23 1.37
C THR A 131 -24.30 3.45 0.81
N LEU A 132 -24.23 4.57 1.54
CA LEU A 132 -23.45 5.74 1.11
C LEU A 132 -21.95 5.42 1.06
N PHE A 133 -21.46 4.72 2.09
CA PHE A 133 -20.07 4.29 2.14
C PHE A 133 -19.74 3.33 0.99
N ALA A 134 -20.61 2.35 0.71
CA ALA A 134 -20.45 1.45 -0.43
C ALA A 134 -20.44 2.22 -1.77
N TRP A 135 -21.32 3.21 -1.95
CA TRP A 135 -21.29 4.07 -3.14
C TRP A 135 -19.97 4.83 -3.30
N SER A 136 -19.42 5.36 -2.20
CA SER A 136 -18.12 6.05 -2.25
C SER A 136 -16.98 5.14 -2.73
N LEU A 137 -16.93 3.90 -2.22
CA LEU A 137 -15.94 2.91 -2.62
C LEU A 137 -16.15 2.44 -4.06
N LEU A 138 -17.40 2.23 -4.49
CA LEU A 138 -17.70 1.85 -5.87
C LEU A 138 -17.30 2.94 -6.87
N ILE A 139 -17.71 4.19 -6.64
CA ILE A 139 -17.39 5.30 -7.56
C ILE A 139 -15.88 5.51 -7.63
N GLY A 140 -15.19 5.56 -6.49
CA GLY A 140 -13.75 5.78 -6.49
C GLY A 140 -12.97 4.61 -7.11
N SER A 141 -13.38 3.36 -6.89
CA SER A 141 -12.76 2.20 -7.54
C SER A 141 -13.05 2.13 -9.05
N LEU A 142 -14.20 2.61 -9.52
CA LEU A 142 -14.48 2.76 -10.96
C LEU A 142 -13.58 3.83 -11.58
N LEU A 143 -13.37 4.97 -10.90
CA LEU A 143 -12.41 5.99 -11.33
C LEU A 143 -10.98 5.44 -11.41
N GLN A 144 -10.55 4.69 -10.40
CA GLN A 144 -9.27 3.98 -10.45
C GLN A 144 -9.22 2.95 -11.57
N SER A 145 -10.31 2.23 -11.83
CA SER A 145 -10.39 1.26 -12.93
C SER A 145 -10.18 1.93 -14.28
N CYS A 146 -10.74 3.12 -14.51
CA CYS A 146 -10.48 3.90 -15.72
C CYS A 146 -8.99 4.27 -15.84
N ILE A 147 -8.35 4.69 -14.75
CA ILE A 147 -6.92 5.00 -14.72
C ILE A 147 -6.09 3.75 -15.06
N VAL A 148 -6.42 2.59 -14.47
CA VAL A 148 -5.75 1.31 -14.73
C VAL A 148 -5.84 0.93 -16.21
N VAL A 149 -7.00 1.11 -16.84
CA VAL A 149 -7.17 0.85 -18.28
C VAL A 149 -6.34 1.80 -19.13
N ILE A 150 -6.30 3.09 -18.78
CA ILE A 150 -5.47 4.08 -19.46
C ILE A 150 -3.98 3.73 -19.37
N GLN A 151 -3.51 3.38 -18.17
CA GLN A 151 -2.12 2.97 -17.94
C GLN A 151 -1.79 1.69 -18.71
N PHE A 152 -2.67 0.69 -18.65
CA PHE A 152 -2.49 -0.57 -19.36
C PHE A 152 -2.46 -0.39 -20.89
N ALA A 153 -3.28 0.52 -21.42
CA ALA A 153 -3.31 0.83 -22.85
C ALA A 153 -2.12 1.67 -23.33
N GLY A 154 -1.25 2.15 -22.43
CA GLY A 154 -0.14 3.05 -22.76
C GLY A 154 -0.61 4.44 -23.19
N TRP A 155 -1.85 4.83 -22.85
CA TRP A 155 -2.41 6.14 -23.21
C TRP A 155 -1.96 7.26 -22.25
N GLU A 156 -1.22 6.92 -21.19
CA GLU A 156 -0.64 7.87 -20.24
C GLU A 156 0.33 8.88 -20.90
N ASP A 157 0.95 8.51 -22.02
CA ASP A 157 1.85 9.38 -22.79
C ASP A 157 1.14 10.36 -23.73
N THR A 158 -0.20 10.35 -23.79
CA THR A 158 -0.95 11.30 -24.62
C THR A 158 -0.84 12.72 -24.05
N PRO A 159 -0.63 13.77 -24.89
CA PRO A 159 -0.44 15.14 -24.41
C PRO A 159 -1.58 15.69 -23.54
N LEU A 160 -2.80 15.18 -23.71
CA LEU A 160 -3.98 15.57 -22.93
C LEU A 160 -4.00 14.94 -21.52
N LEU A 161 -3.37 13.79 -21.34
CA LEU A 161 -3.33 13.04 -20.07
C LEU A 161 -1.99 13.20 -19.34
N GLN A 162 -1.03 13.85 -20.01
CA GLN A 162 0.26 14.21 -19.45
C GLN A 162 0.09 15.06 -18.19
N ASN A 163 0.76 14.68 -17.09
CA ASN A 163 0.68 15.27 -15.75
C ASN A 163 -0.63 15.04 -14.97
N LEU A 164 -1.67 14.48 -15.59
CA LEU A 164 -2.92 14.11 -14.91
C LEU A 164 -2.88 12.68 -14.37
N ILE A 165 -2.07 11.82 -15.00
CA ILE A 165 -1.96 10.40 -14.68
C ILE A 165 -0.55 10.09 -14.19
N VAL A 166 -0.46 9.33 -13.11
CA VAL A 166 0.81 8.82 -12.59
C VAL A 166 1.41 7.86 -13.62
N TYR A 167 2.58 8.20 -14.14
CA TYR A 167 3.31 7.36 -15.09
C TYR A 167 3.81 6.09 -14.41
N SER A 168 3.60 4.94 -15.05
CA SER A 168 3.89 3.63 -14.46
C SER A 168 5.03 2.89 -15.14
N GLY A 169 5.43 3.34 -16.33
CA GLY A 169 6.52 2.76 -17.12
C GLY A 169 6.19 1.39 -17.70
N GLN A 170 6.02 0.36 -16.86
CA GLN A 170 5.80 -1.04 -17.28
C GLN A 170 4.74 -1.79 -16.44
N GLY A 171 4.21 -1.19 -15.37
CA GLY A 171 3.22 -1.82 -14.49
C GLY A 171 1.85 -1.15 -14.57
N VAL A 172 0.89 -1.60 -13.75
CA VAL A 172 -0.33 -0.83 -13.50
C VAL A 172 -0.45 -0.56 -12.01
N ILE A 173 -0.42 0.72 -11.64
CA ILE A 173 -0.29 1.16 -10.23
C ILE A 173 -1.41 2.12 -9.80
N GLY A 174 -2.22 2.60 -10.74
CA GLY A 174 -3.24 3.62 -10.51
C GLY A 174 -2.64 4.94 -9.99
N HIS A 175 -3.48 5.84 -9.49
CA HIS A 175 -2.98 7.03 -8.76
C HIS A 175 -2.48 6.69 -7.35
N ILE A 176 -2.85 5.52 -6.85
CA ILE A 176 -2.39 4.98 -5.57
C ILE A 176 -0.88 4.66 -5.59
N GLY A 177 -0.23 4.57 -6.75
CA GLY A 177 1.23 4.48 -6.85
C GLY A 177 1.83 3.15 -6.40
N GLN A 178 1.01 2.17 -5.99
CA GLN A 178 1.45 0.83 -5.60
C GLN A 178 0.40 -0.21 -5.99
N ARG A 179 0.81 -1.25 -6.74
CA ARG A 179 -0.12 -2.27 -7.26
C ARG A 179 -0.93 -2.98 -6.17
N ASN A 180 -0.33 -3.27 -5.01
CA ASN A 180 -0.99 -4.06 -3.96
C ASN A 180 -2.06 -3.21 -3.25
N ASN A 181 -1.77 -1.92 -3.03
CA ASN A 181 -2.73 -0.94 -2.51
C ASN A 181 -3.86 -0.68 -3.51
N LEU A 182 -3.54 -0.60 -4.80
CA LEU A 182 -4.56 -0.54 -5.85
C LEU A 182 -5.47 -1.78 -5.81
N GLY A 183 -4.90 -2.98 -5.75
CA GLY A 183 -5.67 -4.23 -5.67
C GLY A 183 -6.58 -4.31 -4.44
N HIS A 184 -6.14 -3.80 -3.30
CA HIS A 184 -6.95 -3.65 -2.08
C HIS A 184 -8.15 -2.75 -2.32
N TYR A 185 -7.92 -1.56 -2.84
CA TYR A 185 -8.97 -0.56 -3.06
C TYR A 185 -9.98 -1.01 -4.14
N LEU A 186 -9.52 -1.66 -5.21
CA LEU A 186 -10.41 -2.29 -6.20
C LEU A 186 -11.26 -3.41 -5.60
N MET A 187 -10.69 -4.22 -4.70
CA MET A 187 -11.43 -5.28 -4.01
C MET A 187 -12.54 -4.72 -3.11
N TRP A 188 -12.29 -3.60 -2.41
CA TRP A 188 -13.35 -2.86 -1.70
C TRP A 188 -14.47 -2.42 -2.65
N GLY A 189 -14.13 -1.92 -3.83
CA GLY A 189 -15.07 -1.56 -4.90
C GLY A 189 -15.93 -2.73 -5.39
N ILE A 190 -15.29 -3.86 -5.67
CA ILE A 190 -15.95 -5.10 -6.12
C ILE A 190 -16.98 -5.58 -5.08
N LEU A 191 -16.59 -5.57 -3.80
CA LEU A 191 -17.50 -5.92 -2.71
C LEU A 191 -18.64 -4.91 -2.55
N ALA A 192 -18.37 -3.62 -2.79
CA ALA A 192 -19.39 -2.59 -2.76
C ALA A 192 -20.39 -2.75 -3.92
N ALA A 193 -19.95 -3.06 -5.13
CA ALA A 193 -20.81 -3.39 -6.26
C ALA A 193 -21.72 -4.59 -5.95
N ALA A 194 -21.14 -5.66 -5.39
CA ALA A 194 -21.88 -6.86 -4.98
C ALA A 194 -22.92 -6.56 -3.90
N TYR A 195 -22.56 -5.76 -2.89
CA TYR A 195 -23.48 -5.32 -1.84
C TYR A 195 -24.63 -4.47 -2.40
N LEU A 196 -24.33 -3.44 -3.19
CA LEU A 196 -25.33 -2.54 -3.78
C LEU A 196 -26.29 -3.29 -4.71
N ASN A 197 -25.78 -4.21 -5.53
CA ASN A 197 -26.62 -5.07 -6.38
C ASN A 197 -27.46 -6.05 -5.53
N GLY A 198 -26.87 -6.61 -4.48
CA GLY A 198 -27.53 -7.48 -3.52
C GLY A 198 -28.70 -6.80 -2.81
N GLN A 199 -28.52 -5.53 -2.45
CA GLN A 199 -29.52 -4.69 -1.77
C GLN A 199 -30.44 -3.91 -2.72
N ARG A 200 -30.41 -4.22 -4.03
CA ARG A 200 -31.23 -3.54 -5.08
C ARG A 200 -31.06 -2.02 -5.10
N LYS A 201 -29.89 -1.50 -4.72
CA LYS A 201 -29.57 -0.06 -4.77
C LYS A 201 -29.06 0.38 -6.14
N ILE A 202 -28.75 -0.59 -7.01
CA ILE A 202 -28.41 -0.38 -8.42
C ILE A 202 -29.21 -1.35 -9.31
N PRO A 203 -29.50 -0.98 -10.57
CA PRO A 203 -30.08 -1.91 -11.54
C PRO A 203 -29.23 -3.17 -11.66
N ALA A 204 -29.87 -4.34 -11.69
CA ALA A 204 -29.17 -5.62 -11.64
C ALA A 204 -28.16 -5.80 -12.79
N ALA A 205 -28.55 -5.41 -14.01
CA ALA A 205 -27.68 -5.46 -15.18
C ALA A 205 -26.43 -4.57 -15.00
N LEU A 206 -26.61 -3.34 -14.54
CA LEU A 206 -25.51 -2.40 -14.30
C LEU A 206 -24.58 -2.93 -13.20
N GLY A 207 -25.12 -3.47 -12.11
CA GLY A 207 -24.33 -4.08 -11.04
C GLY A 207 -23.49 -5.26 -11.53
N THR A 208 -24.04 -6.12 -12.39
CA THR A 208 -23.30 -7.23 -13.01
C THR A 208 -22.21 -6.74 -13.95
N ILE A 209 -22.49 -5.72 -14.77
CA ILE A 209 -21.48 -5.11 -15.66
C ILE A 209 -20.33 -4.53 -14.85
N CYS A 210 -20.62 -3.74 -13.80
CA CYS A 210 -19.59 -3.21 -12.90
C CYS A 210 -18.75 -4.34 -12.29
N LEU A 211 -19.39 -5.43 -11.86
CA LEU A 211 -18.69 -6.55 -11.24
C LEU A 211 -17.73 -7.25 -12.22
N ILE A 212 -18.19 -7.55 -13.44
CA ILE A 212 -17.36 -8.17 -14.47
C ILE A 212 -16.20 -7.24 -14.86
N MET A 213 -16.49 -5.96 -15.11
CA MET A 213 -15.47 -4.97 -15.46
C MET A 213 -14.41 -4.85 -14.36
N GLN A 214 -14.81 -4.63 -13.10
CA GLN A 214 -13.84 -4.41 -12.02
C GLN A 214 -13.01 -5.66 -11.71
N THR A 215 -13.60 -6.86 -11.77
CA THR A 215 -12.85 -8.10 -11.57
C THR A 215 -11.86 -8.37 -12.70
N ALA A 216 -12.21 -8.02 -13.95
CA ALA A 216 -11.27 -8.04 -15.07
C ALA A 216 -10.12 -7.04 -14.86
N VAL A 217 -10.42 -5.79 -14.50
CA VAL A 217 -9.41 -4.75 -14.21
C VAL A 217 -8.49 -5.19 -13.07
N LEU A 218 -9.03 -5.77 -12.00
CA LEU A 218 -8.24 -6.33 -10.90
C LEU A 218 -7.34 -7.50 -11.37
N GLY A 219 -7.80 -8.27 -12.37
CA GLY A 219 -6.99 -9.27 -13.08
C GLY A 219 -5.72 -8.69 -13.71
N LEU A 220 -5.79 -7.49 -14.28
CA LEU A 220 -4.64 -6.79 -14.88
C LEU A 220 -3.60 -6.34 -13.85
N VAL A 221 -4.06 -5.92 -12.66
CA VAL A 221 -3.17 -5.52 -11.55
C VAL A 221 -2.30 -6.69 -11.10
N ASN A 222 -2.87 -7.90 -11.18
CA ASN A 222 -2.20 -9.17 -10.94
C ASN A 222 -1.39 -9.11 -9.62
N SER A 223 -2.01 -9.41 -8.49
CA SER A 223 -1.34 -9.43 -7.19
C SER A 223 -1.62 -10.72 -6.45
N ARG A 224 -0.57 -11.34 -5.88
CA ARG A 224 -0.68 -12.53 -5.04
C ARG A 224 -1.56 -12.29 -3.80
N THR A 225 -1.58 -11.06 -3.28
CA THR A 225 -2.37 -10.72 -2.09
C THR A 225 -3.87 -10.93 -2.30
N ILE A 226 -4.36 -10.81 -3.54
CA ILE A 226 -5.78 -10.99 -3.89
C ILE A 226 -6.27 -12.41 -3.58
N LEU A 227 -5.42 -13.43 -3.72
CA LEU A 227 -5.77 -14.81 -3.40
C LEU A 227 -6.08 -14.99 -1.91
N THR A 228 -5.40 -14.26 -1.04
CA THR A 228 -5.68 -14.29 0.41
C THR A 228 -7.04 -13.66 0.73
N TYR A 229 -7.43 -12.62 -0.01
CA TYR A 229 -8.74 -11.98 0.15
C TYR A 229 -9.87 -12.93 -0.25
N ILE A 230 -9.71 -13.59 -1.40
CA ILE A 230 -10.62 -14.63 -1.91
C ILE A 230 -10.82 -15.71 -0.85
N ALA A 231 -9.72 -16.26 -0.32
CA ALA A 231 -9.76 -17.31 0.70
C ALA A 231 -10.49 -16.85 1.97
N ALA A 232 -10.15 -15.67 2.50
CA ALA A 232 -10.78 -15.15 3.71
C ALA A 232 -12.28 -14.93 3.55
N ILE A 233 -12.71 -14.34 2.43
CA ILE A 233 -14.14 -14.10 2.17
C ILE A 233 -14.87 -15.43 1.94
N ALA A 234 -14.26 -16.37 1.22
CA ALA A 234 -14.83 -17.71 1.03
C ALA A 234 -15.05 -18.46 2.36
N LEU A 235 -14.26 -18.18 3.40
CA LEU A 235 -14.47 -18.74 4.75
C LEU A 235 -15.58 -18.00 5.52
N ILE A 236 -15.77 -16.69 5.29
CA ILE A 236 -16.81 -15.88 5.95
C ILE A 236 -18.22 -16.23 5.42
N LEU A 237 -18.35 -16.47 4.11
CA LEU A 237 -19.67 -16.65 3.48
C LEU A 237 -20.48 -17.83 4.02
N PRO A 238 -19.92 -19.05 4.24
CA PRO A 238 -20.66 -20.16 4.84
C PRO A 238 -21.15 -19.84 6.25
N PHE A 239 -20.30 -19.24 7.09
CA PHE A 239 -20.68 -18.81 8.44
C PHE A 239 -21.89 -17.87 8.38
N TRP A 240 -21.85 -16.86 7.50
CA TRP A 240 -22.97 -15.93 7.34
C TRP A 240 -24.21 -16.62 6.78
N TYR A 241 -24.05 -17.52 5.81
CA TYR A 241 -25.15 -18.26 5.20
C TYR A 241 -25.93 -19.08 6.25
N PHE A 242 -25.26 -19.78 7.14
CA PHE A 242 -25.93 -20.60 8.15
C PHE A 242 -26.49 -19.82 9.34
N ARG A 243 -25.97 -18.61 9.61
CA ARG A 243 -26.33 -17.82 10.81
C ARG A 243 -27.25 -16.63 10.54
N SER A 244 -27.47 -16.26 9.28
CA SER A 244 -28.29 -15.10 8.90
C SER A 244 -29.61 -15.50 8.21
N ASP A 245 -30.56 -14.58 8.24
CA ASP A 245 -31.89 -14.77 7.66
C ASP A 245 -31.88 -14.76 6.13
N LYS A 246 -32.99 -15.22 5.53
CA LYS A 246 -33.17 -15.29 4.07
C LYS A 246 -32.95 -13.94 3.36
N SER A 247 -33.16 -12.81 4.04
CA SER A 247 -32.90 -11.45 3.53
C SER A 247 -31.44 -11.23 3.10
N ASN A 248 -30.49 -11.97 3.70
CA ASN A 248 -29.07 -11.88 3.38
C ASN A 248 -28.67 -12.67 2.11
N ARG A 249 -29.51 -13.62 1.66
CA ARG A 249 -29.16 -14.60 0.62
C ARG A 249 -28.71 -13.94 -0.68
N ARG A 250 -29.40 -12.88 -1.11
CA ARG A 250 -29.04 -12.17 -2.34
C ARG A 250 -27.68 -11.49 -2.25
N THR A 251 -27.35 -10.87 -1.12
CA THR A 251 -26.03 -10.26 -0.91
C THR A 251 -24.94 -11.32 -0.76
N ILE A 252 -25.20 -12.43 -0.06
CA ILE A 252 -24.27 -13.56 0.03
C ILE A 252 -23.93 -14.09 -1.36
N LEU A 253 -24.95 -14.35 -2.19
CA LEU A 253 -24.76 -14.82 -3.57
C LEU A 253 -24.04 -13.79 -4.43
N GLY A 254 -24.34 -12.50 -4.27
CA GLY A 254 -23.62 -11.43 -4.97
C GLY A 254 -22.14 -11.38 -4.61
N ILE A 255 -21.80 -11.51 -3.32
CA ILE A 255 -20.40 -11.54 -2.86
C ILE A 255 -19.73 -12.86 -3.29
N ALA A 256 -20.43 -13.99 -3.25
CA ALA A 256 -19.90 -15.26 -3.75
C ALA A 256 -19.57 -15.18 -5.24
N ALA A 257 -20.45 -14.58 -6.05
CA ALA A 257 -20.21 -14.33 -7.47
C ALA A 257 -19.01 -13.38 -7.68
N ALA A 258 -18.89 -12.34 -6.85
CA ALA A 258 -17.74 -11.42 -6.89
C ALA A 258 -16.41 -12.15 -6.63
N VAL A 259 -16.37 -12.99 -5.59
CA VAL A 259 -15.19 -13.80 -5.25
C VAL A 259 -14.87 -14.80 -6.36
N PHE A 260 -15.89 -15.48 -6.90
CA PHE A 260 -15.73 -16.42 -8.00
C PHE A 260 -15.19 -15.74 -9.26
N LEU A 261 -15.77 -14.61 -9.68
CA LEU A 261 -15.30 -13.84 -10.84
C LEU A 261 -13.88 -13.30 -10.62
N THR A 262 -13.57 -12.84 -9.41
CA THR A 262 -12.21 -12.40 -9.07
C THR A 262 -11.22 -13.55 -9.22
N ALA A 263 -11.54 -14.74 -8.71
CA ALA A 263 -10.73 -15.93 -8.90
C ALA A 263 -10.58 -16.23 -10.40
N LEU A 264 -11.70 -16.33 -11.14
CA LEU A 264 -11.72 -16.63 -12.56
C LEU A 264 -10.78 -15.72 -13.36
N PHE A 265 -10.86 -14.41 -13.17
CA PHE A 265 -9.97 -13.47 -13.86
C PHE A 265 -8.53 -13.56 -13.36
N GLN A 266 -8.26 -13.76 -12.07
CA GLN A 266 -6.88 -13.95 -11.58
C GLN A 266 -6.21 -15.18 -12.20
N PHE A 267 -6.96 -16.26 -12.45
CA PHE A 267 -6.43 -17.49 -13.07
C PHE A 267 -6.38 -17.40 -14.61
N SER A 268 -7.30 -16.69 -15.25
CA SER A 268 -7.41 -16.67 -16.73
C SER A 268 -6.77 -15.46 -17.40
N MET A 269 -6.49 -14.36 -16.68
CA MET A 269 -6.06 -13.11 -17.31
C MET A 269 -4.78 -13.26 -18.14
N ASN A 270 -3.79 -14.04 -17.68
CA ASN A 270 -2.58 -14.26 -18.48
C ASN A 270 -2.89 -15.00 -19.78
N THR A 271 -3.69 -16.07 -19.74
CA THR A 271 -4.10 -16.79 -20.96
C THR A 271 -4.87 -15.87 -21.91
N ILE A 272 -5.74 -15.02 -21.38
CA ILE A 272 -6.47 -14.01 -22.16
C ILE A 272 -5.48 -13.05 -22.83
N LEU A 273 -4.57 -12.45 -22.06
CA LEU A 273 -3.58 -11.50 -22.58
C LEU A 273 -2.65 -12.16 -23.60
N GLU A 274 -2.14 -13.35 -23.34
CA GLU A 274 -1.28 -14.10 -24.27
C GLU A 274 -2.01 -14.40 -25.57
N THR A 275 -3.27 -14.83 -25.51
CA THR A 275 -4.07 -15.15 -26.70
C THR A 275 -4.37 -13.92 -27.56
N PHE A 276 -4.69 -12.78 -26.94
CA PHE A 276 -5.14 -11.58 -27.67
C PHE A 276 -4.01 -10.60 -28.01
N THR A 277 -2.91 -10.60 -27.26
CA THR A 277 -1.82 -9.62 -27.42
C THR A 277 -0.46 -10.26 -27.70
N GLY A 278 -0.31 -11.57 -27.53
CA GLY A 278 0.98 -12.26 -27.62
C GLY A 278 1.94 -11.95 -26.46
N ILE A 279 1.50 -11.21 -25.45
CA ILE A 279 2.29 -10.83 -24.28
C ILE A 279 2.10 -11.88 -23.19
N ARG A 280 3.19 -12.57 -22.80
CA ARG A 280 3.18 -13.45 -21.61
C ARG A 280 3.36 -12.62 -20.35
N TYR A 281 2.40 -12.72 -19.43
CA TYR A 281 2.41 -11.98 -18.18
C TYR A 281 2.47 -12.95 -17.00
N GLU A 282 3.48 -12.87 -16.12
CA GLU A 282 3.59 -13.82 -15.01
C GLU A 282 2.39 -13.69 -14.05
N THR A 283 1.57 -14.74 -13.93
CA THR A 283 0.35 -14.72 -13.11
C THR A 283 0.65 -14.59 -11.62
N ALA A 284 -0.35 -14.22 -10.82
CA ALA A 284 -0.26 -14.21 -9.36
C ALA A 284 0.07 -15.63 -8.86
N VAL A 285 -0.49 -16.65 -9.51
CA VAL A 285 -0.32 -18.05 -9.17
C VAL A 285 1.06 -18.56 -9.54
N GLU A 286 1.56 -18.31 -10.76
CA GLU A 286 2.93 -18.66 -11.15
C GLU A 286 3.92 -18.00 -10.20
N ARG A 287 3.66 -16.75 -9.81
CA ARG A 287 4.50 -16.05 -8.84
C ARG A 287 4.43 -16.66 -7.44
N VAL A 288 3.27 -17.12 -6.97
CA VAL A 288 3.16 -17.91 -5.73
C VAL A 288 3.84 -19.27 -5.88
N ALA A 289 3.74 -19.94 -7.03
CA ALA A 289 4.37 -21.24 -7.28
C ALA A 289 5.90 -21.13 -7.34
N ASN A 290 6.42 -20.02 -7.87
CA ASN A 290 7.85 -19.78 -8.05
C ASN A 290 8.53 -19.16 -6.81
N GLY A 291 7.78 -18.53 -5.89
CA GLY A 291 8.36 -17.80 -4.75
C GLY A 291 7.53 -17.81 -3.45
N GLY A 292 6.39 -18.49 -3.40
CA GLY A 292 5.47 -18.53 -2.26
C GLY A 292 4.72 -17.22 -2.00
N PHE A 293 4.00 -17.16 -0.87
CA PHE A 293 3.50 -15.88 -0.31
C PHE A 293 4.58 -15.17 0.53
N THR A 294 5.57 -15.95 1.00
CA THR A 294 6.72 -15.54 1.80
C THR A 294 8.00 -15.59 0.98
N ASP A 295 8.29 -14.51 0.24
CA ASP A 295 9.59 -14.35 -0.42
C ASP A 295 10.70 -14.25 0.66
N LEU A 296 11.93 -14.70 0.33
CA LEU A 296 13.09 -14.68 1.24
C LEU A 296 13.29 -13.32 1.98
N PRO A 297 13.07 -12.15 1.35
CA PRO A 297 13.18 -10.86 2.03
C PRO A 297 12.19 -10.67 3.19
N ARG A 298 10.92 -11.09 3.04
CA ARG A 298 9.93 -10.94 4.12
C ARG A 298 10.32 -11.78 5.33
N GLN A 299 10.84 -12.99 5.11
CA GLN A 299 11.28 -13.87 6.20
C GLN A 299 12.43 -13.25 7.01
N ILE A 300 13.36 -12.55 6.33
CA ILE A 300 14.45 -11.84 7.00
C ILE A 300 13.88 -10.72 7.88
N GLU A 301 12.97 -9.90 7.35
CA GLU A 301 12.36 -8.80 8.11
C GLU A 301 11.49 -9.31 9.27
N TRP A 302 10.83 -10.46 9.14
CA TRP A 302 10.08 -11.09 10.24
C TRP A 302 10.99 -11.52 11.39
N ARG A 303 12.18 -12.06 11.08
CA ARG A 303 13.17 -12.41 12.10
C ARG A 303 13.69 -11.17 12.83
N LYS A 304 13.91 -10.07 12.10
CA LYS A 304 14.31 -8.79 12.70
C LYS A 304 13.21 -8.22 13.59
N ALA A 305 11.95 -8.29 13.15
CA ALA A 305 10.80 -7.87 13.96
C ALA A 305 10.69 -8.68 15.26
N LEU A 306 10.88 -9.99 15.18
CA LEU A 306 10.89 -10.85 16.36
C LEU A 306 12.05 -10.52 17.30
N ALA A 307 13.26 -10.29 16.77
CA ALA A 307 14.41 -9.89 17.57
C ALA A 307 14.20 -8.52 18.25
N ALA A 308 13.62 -7.54 17.53
CA ALA A 308 13.26 -6.24 18.09
C ALA A 308 12.20 -6.39 19.21
N PHE A 309 11.18 -7.23 19.02
CA PHE A 309 10.21 -7.51 20.08
C PHE A 309 10.86 -8.17 21.31
N GLN A 310 11.76 -9.13 21.10
CA GLN A 310 12.45 -9.83 22.20
C GLN A 310 13.33 -8.89 23.02
N SER A 311 13.90 -7.85 22.40
CA SER A 311 14.71 -6.86 23.12
C SER A 311 13.88 -5.82 23.88
N ALA A 312 12.63 -5.58 23.49
CA ALA A 312 11.72 -4.66 24.19
C ALA A 312 10.27 -5.19 24.24
N PRO A 313 9.99 -6.26 25.01
CA PRO A 313 8.73 -7.00 24.89
C PRO A 313 7.50 -6.29 25.45
N ILE A 314 7.67 -5.38 26.42
CA ILE A 314 6.53 -4.73 27.08
C ILE A 314 5.99 -3.60 26.22
N PHE A 315 6.79 -2.55 26.01
CA PHE A 315 6.39 -1.32 25.31
C PHE A 315 6.91 -1.23 23.87
N GLY A 316 7.71 -2.18 23.39
CA GLY A 316 8.34 -2.11 22.07
C GLY A 316 9.40 -1.02 21.98
N HIS A 317 9.77 -0.64 20.76
CA HIS A 317 10.80 0.38 20.48
C HIS A 317 10.25 1.78 20.14
N GLY A 318 8.92 1.96 20.16
CA GLY A 318 8.26 3.21 19.79
C GLY A 318 7.73 3.23 18.35
N TRP A 319 6.73 4.07 18.09
CA TRP A 319 6.17 4.27 16.75
C TRP A 319 7.23 4.64 15.72
N ASN A 320 7.16 4.02 14.54
CA ASN A 320 8.06 4.27 13.41
C ASN A 320 9.55 3.97 13.71
N SER A 321 9.83 3.14 14.73
CA SER A 321 11.19 2.75 15.09
C SER A 321 11.71 1.55 14.28
N PHE A 322 10.86 0.85 13.53
CA PHE A 322 11.25 -0.41 12.90
C PHE A 322 12.43 -0.29 11.93
N ALA A 323 12.45 0.76 11.09
CA ALA A 323 13.56 1.02 10.18
C ALA A 323 14.89 1.19 10.94
N GLN A 324 14.86 1.88 12.08
CA GLN A 324 16.00 2.05 12.96
C GLN A 324 16.43 0.72 13.58
N GLN A 325 15.48 -0.08 14.07
CA GLN A 325 15.78 -1.40 14.65
C GLN A 325 16.38 -2.36 13.62
N THR A 326 15.83 -2.40 12.41
CA THR A 326 16.40 -3.19 11.30
C THR A 326 17.83 -2.77 10.98
N PHE A 327 18.14 -1.46 11.01
CA PHE A 327 19.51 -0.97 10.84
C PHE A 327 20.44 -1.42 11.97
N LEU A 328 20.02 -1.27 13.23
CA LEU A 328 20.82 -1.64 14.41
C LEU A 328 21.11 -3.14 14.47
N ILE A 329 20.08 -3.97 14.27
CA ILE A 329 20.21 -5.44 14.26
C ILE A 329 21.18 -5.89 13.17
N ASN A 330 21.09 -5.30 11.97
CA ASN A 330 22.01 -5.60 10.88
C ASN A 330 23.46 -5.20 11.21
N ALA A 331 23.65 -4.07 11.90
CA ALA A 331 24.95 -3.59 12.32
C ALA A 331 25.59 -4.51 13.37
N GLU A 332 24.81 -4.94 14.37
CA GLU A 332 25.24 -5.87 15.41
C GLU A 332 25.60 -7.25 14.86
N GLN A 333 24.86 -7.74 13.87
CA GLN A 333 25.12 -9.05 13.26
C GLN A 333 26.29 -9.04 12.27
N HIS A 334 26.99 -7.91 12.09
CA HIS A 334 28.04 -7.71 11.08
C HIS A 334 27.63 -8.07 9.64
N ASN A 335 26.32 -8.15 9.37
CA ASN A 335 25.74 -8.53 8.08
C ASN A 335 25.49 -7.33 7.16
N ILE A 336 26.16 -6.20 7.41
CA ILE A 336 26.01 -4.96 6.62
C ILE A 336 26.43 -5.19 5.16
N HIS A 337 27.35 -6.13 4.92
CA HIS A 337 27.87 -6.48 3.59
C HIS A 337 26.91 -7.33 2.74
N ASP A 338 25.98 -8.06 3.37
CA ASP A 338 25.02 -8.97 2.73
C ASP A 338 23.58 -8.43 2.79
N ASN A 339 23.40 -7.11 2.75
CA ASN A 339 22.13 -6.55 2.30
C ASN A 339 21.97 -6.84 0.79
N HIS A 340 21.70 -8.10 0.43
CA HIS A 340 21.23 -8.52 -0.90
C HIS A 340 20.04 -7.67 -1.37
N LEU A 341 19.38 -7.02 -0.41
CA LEU A 341 18.33 -6.03 -0.57
C LEU A 341 18.99 -4.65 -0.43
N SER A 342 19.39 -4.05 -1.54
CA SER A 342 19.97 -2.71 -1.63
C SER A 342 19.05 -1.56 -1.14
N ASN A 343 17.95 -1.88 -0.44
CA ASN A 343 16.97 -0.97 0.13
C ASN A 343 16.75 -1.29 1.62
N LEU A 344 16.76 -0.26 2.46
CA LEU A 344 16.33 -0.38 3.86
C LEU A 344 14.80 -0.60 3.89
N PHE A 345 14.36 -1.67 4.54
CA PHE A 345 12.94 -1.90 4.79
C PHE A 345 12.49 -1.07 5.98
N THR A 346 11.39 -0.35 5.81
CA THR A 346 10.79 0.47 6.87
C THR A 346 9.75 -0.28 7.69
N HIS A 347 9.29 -1.44 7.21
CA HIS A 347 8.26 -2.26 7.85
C HIS A 347 8.55 -3.75 7.68
N SER A 348 8.04 -4.56 8.62
CA SER A 348 8.15 -6.02 8.64
C SER A 348 7.23 -6.74 7.66
N HIS A 349 6.32 -6.02 6.97
CA HIS A 349 5.30 -6.62 6.08
C HIS A 349 4.38 -7.63 6.79
N ASN A 350 4.19 -7.48 8.11
CA ASN A 350 3.22 -8.22 8.90
C ASN A 350 2.78 -7.36 10.09
N ILE A 351 1.52 -6.92 10.09
CA ILE A 351 0.94 -6.03 11.11
C ILE A 351 1.17 -6.50 12.54
N VAL A 352 1.10 -7.81 12.82
CA VAL A 352 1.26 -8.33 14.18
C VAL A 352 2.72 -8.21 14.62
N LEU A 353 3.66 -8.63 13.77
CA LEU A 353 5.08 -8.52 14.07
C LEU A 353 5.53 -7.05 14.15
N GLN A 354 4.96 -6.19 13.30
CA GLN A 354 5.22 -4.75 13.35
C GLN A 354 4.75 -4.15 14.68
N LEU A 355 3.51 -4.45 15.10
CA LEU A 355 2.97 -3.96 16.37
C LEU A 355 3.76 -4.49 17.56
N LEU A 356 4.17 -5.76 17.55
CA LEU A 356 5.01 -6.31 18.61
C LEU A 356 6.37 -5.61 18.68
N ALA A 357 7.04 -5.40 17.54
CA ALA A 357 8.34 -4.74 17.50
C ALA A 357 8.27 -3.28 17.97
N GLU A 358 7.27 -2.52 17.51
CA GLU A 358 7.19 -1.08 17.80
C GLU A 358 6.43 -0.75 19.10
N MET A 359 5.44 -1.55 19.47
CA MET A 359 4.50 -1.25 20.58
C MET A 359 4.51 -2.26 21.70
N GLY A 360 5.27 -3.34 21.53
CA GLY A 360 5.33 -4.44 22.49
C GLY A 360 3.99 -5.12 22.67
N ILE A 361 3.91 -5.99 23.67
CA ILE A 361 2.69 -6.73 23.97
C ILE A 361 1.58 -5.78 24.45
N SER A 362 1.91 -4.70 25.16
CA SER A 362 0.90 -3.79 25.72
C SER A 362 0.12 -3.07 24.62
N GLY A 363 0.81 -2.48 23.65
CA GLY A 363 0.14 -1.78 22.54
C GLY A 363 -0.55 -2.77 21.60
N THR A 364 0.07 -3.93 21.35
CA THR A 364 -0.53 -4.97 20.51
C THR A 364 -1.85 -5.50 21.09
N LEU A 365 -1.91 -5.78 22.39
CA LEU A 365 -3.15 -6.21 23.04
C LEU A 365 -4.22 -5.12 23.02
N LEU A 366 -3.83 -3.85 23.16
CA LEU A 366 -4.75 -2.72 23.07
C LEU A 366 -5.35 -2.58 21.65
N VAL A 367 -4.54 -2.73 20.61
CA VAL A 367 -5.01 -2.79 19.21
C VAL A 367 -5.96 -3.98 19.02
N ALA A 368 -5.57 -5.16 19.51
CA ALA A 368 -6.38 -6.38 19.41
C ALA A 368 -7.74 -6.21 20.11
N ALA A 369 -7.78 -5.66 21.32
CA ALA A 369 -9.01 -5.40 22.05
C ALA A 369 -9.92 -4.41 21.30
N THR A 370 -9.34 -3.36 20.71
CA THR A 370 -10.08 -2.38 19.90
C THR A 370 -10.71 -3.03 18.67
N LEU A 371 -9.93 -3.83 17.94
CA LEU A 371 -10.38 -4.56 16.76
C LEU A 371 -11.49 -5.56 17.11
N LEU A 372 -11.28 -6.39 18.13
CA LEU A 372 -12.26 -7.38 18.58
C LEU A 372 -13.57 -6.72 19.03
N THR A 373 -13.50 -5.56 19.68
CA THR A 373 -14.69 -4.78 20.09
C THR A 373 -15.49 -4.31 18.87
N GLY A 374 -14.82 -3.80 17.84
CA GLY A 374 -15.47 -3.39 16.59
C GLY A 374 -16.10 -4.55 15.82
N ILE A 375 -15.35 -5.65 15.65
CA ILE A 375 -15.84 -6.86 14.98
C ILE A 375 -17.02 -7.47 15.76
N ALA A 376 -16.94 -7.54 17.09
CA ALA A 376 -18.04 -8.03 17.92
C ALA A 376 -19.31 -7.18 17.72
N GLY A 377 -19.17 -5.87 17.55
CA GLY A 377 -20.28 -4.97 17.20
C GLY A 377 -20.97 -5.35 15.89
N LEU A 378 -20.21 -5.73 14.86
CA LEU A 378 -20.74 -6.15 13.55
C LEU A 378 -21.37 -7.55 13.56
N LEU A 379 -21.02 -8.38 14.55
CA LEU A 379 -21.56 -9.73 14.72
C LEU A 379 -22.81 -9.76 15.63
N LYS A 380 -23.25 -8.61 16.16
CA LYS A 380 -24.50 -8.51 16.93
C LYS A 380 -25.70 -8.86 16.05
N ARG A 381 -26.65 -9.61 16.63
CA ARG A 381 -27.89 -10.01 15.94
C ARG A 381 -28.91 -8.87 15.87
N PRO A 382 -29.74 -8.80 14.81
CA PRO A 382 -29.74 -9.67 13.64
C PRO A 382 -28.54 -9.41 12.71
N LEU A 383 -28.00 -10.47 12.10
CA LEU A 383 -26.89 -10.35 11.15
C LEU A 383 -27.40 -9.69 9.85
N THR A 384 -27.01 -8.45 9.62
CA THR A 384 -27.48 -7.64 8.50
C THR A 384 -26.59 -7.80 7.25
N PRO A 385 -27.13 -7.58 6.04
CA PRO A 385 -26.33 -7.56 4.81
C PRO A 385 -25.25 -6.46 4.82
N ALA A 386 -25.53 -5.35 5.50
CA ALA A 386 -24.58 -4.27 5.71
C ALA A 386 -23.37 -4.74 6.53
N SER A 387 -23.60 -5.47 7.63
CA SER A 387 -22.53 -6.01 8.47
C SER A 387 -21.70 -7.07 7.74
N LEU A 388 -22.31 -7.89 6.86
CA LEU A 388 -21.57 -8.81 5.98
C LEU A 388 -20.61 -8.05 5.06
N PHE A 389 -21.08 -7.00 4.40
CA PHE A 389 -20.24 -6.18 3.52
C PHE A 389 -19.06 -5.55 4.30
N LEU A 390 -19.32 -5.00 5.49
CA LEU A 390 -18.29 -4.42 6.35
C LEU A 390 -17.26 -5.47 6.80
N ILE A 391 -17.69 -6.66 7.22
CA ILE A 391 -16.77 -7.74 7.63
C ILE A 391 -15.94 -8.25 6.44
N CYS A 392 -16.53 -8.41 5.26
CA CYS A 392 -15.78 -8.81 4.07
C CYS A 392 -14.73 -7.76 3.68
N THR A 393 -15.07 -6.47 3.73
CA THR A 393 -14.12 -5.38 3.42
C THR A 393 -13.03 -5.22 4.48
N LEU A 394 -13.36 -5.41 5.76
CA LEU A 394 -12.38 -5.51 6.85
C LEU A 394 -11.41 -6.68 6.64
N ALA A 395 -11.92 -7.84 6.24
CA ALA A 395 -11.10 -9.02 5.99
C ALA A 395 -10.06 -8.77 4.88
N VAL A 396 -10.42 -8.03 3.82
CA VAL A 396 -9.46 -7.61 2.78
C VAL A 396 -8.31 -6.82 3.40
N SER A 397 -8.61 -5.82 4.23
CA SER A 397 -7.59 -4.96 4.85
C SER A 397 -6.72 -5.71 5.85
N MET A 398 -7.31 -6.62 6.63
CA MET A 398 -6.58 -7.47 7.55
C MET A 398 -5.64 -8.42 6.82
N CYS A 399 -6.13 -9.12 5.79
CA CYS A 399 -5.30 -10.01 4.98
C CYS A 399 -4.17 -9.25 4.27
N HIS A 400 -4.45 -8.06 3.75
CA HIS A 400 -3.42 -7.23 3.14
C HIS A 400 -2.37 -6.80 4.16
N SER A 401 -2.78 -6.44 5.37
CA SER A 401 -1.87 -6.02 6.45
C SER A 401 -1.02 -7.16 7.01
N MET A 402 -1.34 -8.41 6.70
CA MET A 402 -0.49 -9.55 7.02
C MET A 402 0.69 -9.74 6.05
N LEU A 403 0.67 -9.05 4.90
CA LEU A 403 1.66 -9.19 3.81
C LEU A 403 2.31 -7.86 3.39
N GLU A 404 1.67 -6.74 3.71
CA GLU A 404 2.09 -5.36 3.45
C GLU A 404 1.61 -4.48 4.61
N TYR A 405 1.74 -3.15 4.51
CA TYR A 405 1.44 -2.21 5.59
C TYR A 405 0.37 -1.14 5.22
N PRO A 406 -0.77 -1.49 4.59
CA PRO A 406 -1.77 -0.49 4.19
C PRO A 406 -2.33 0.29 5.38
N LEU A 407 -2.44 -0.32 6.58
CA LEU A 407 -2.96 0.34 7.78
C LEU A 407 -1.99 1.33 8.44
N TRP A 408 -0.75 1.46 7.94
CA TRP A 408 0.14 2.57 8.28
C TRP A 408 -0.17 3.86 7.52
N TYR A 409 -1.02 3.79 6.49
CA TYR A 409 -1.50 4.95 5.75
C TYR A 409 -2.84 5.43 6.29
N VAL A 410 -2.96 6.71 6.61
CA VAL A 410 -4.18 7.32 7.15
C VAL A 410 -5.33 7.17 6.17
N TYR A 411 -5.05 7.29 4.87
CA TYR A 411 -6.08 7.14 3.83
C TYR A 411 -6.66 5.73 3.70
N PHE A 412 -5.98 4.68 4.18
CA PHE A 412 -6.57 3.35 4.35
C PHE A 412 -7.14 3.14 5.76
N LEU A 413 -6.48 3.69 6.77
CA LEU A 413 -6.86 3.54 8.18
C LEU A 413 -8.22 4.17 8.49
N ILE A 414 -8.55 5.33 7.91
CA ILE A 414 -9.84 6.00 8.12
C ILE A 414 -11.01 5.16 7.59
N PRO A 415 -11.05 4.75 6.30
CA PRO A 415 -12.09 3.86 5.81
C PRO A 415 -12.18 2.54 6.58
N PHE A 416 -11.03 1.96 6.98
CA PHE A 416 -10.99 0.77 7.82
C PHE A 416 -11.64 1.01 9.20
N GLY A 417 -11.36 2.15 9.82
CA GLY A 417 -12.03 2.58 11.05
C GLY A 417 -13.54 2.71 10.86
N LEU A 418 -13.99 3.39 9.81
CA LEU A 418 -15.43 3.51 9.49
C LEU A 418 -16.10 2.14 9.38
N MET A 419 -15.42 1.14 8.79
CA MET A 419 -15.96 -0.21 8.71
C MET A 419 -16.19 -0.85 10.09
N LEU A 420 -15.29 -0.60 11.05
CA LEU A 420 -15.46 -1.05 12.45
C LEU A 420 -16.56 -0.26 13.19
N PHE A 421 -16.75 1.01 12.86
CA PHE A 421 -17.62 1.91 13.63
C PHE A 421 -19.08 1.88 13.18
N LEU A 422 -19.35 1.42 11.96
CA LEU A 422 -20.70 1.32 11.38
C LEU A 422 -21.45 0.05 11.82
N SER A 423 -21.27 -0.38 13.07
CA SER A 423 -22.05 -1.46 13.67
C SER A 423 -23.52 -1.07 13.86
N PRO A 424 -24.47 -2.03 13.89
CA PRO A 424 -25.87 -1.73 14.19
C PRO A 424 -26.01 -0.94 15.51
N ALA A 425 -26.79 0.14 15.50
CA ALA A 425 -27.04 0.91 16.70
C ALA A 425 -28.01 0.18 17.63
N GLU A 426 -27.63 0.04 18.90
CA GLU A 426 -28.56 -0.29 19.97
C GLU A 426 -29.34 0.95 20.39
N ALA A 427 -30.50 0.75 21.01
CA ALA A 427 -31.23 1.84 21.66
C ALA A 427 -30.28 2.51 22.67
N SER A 428 -29.89 3.74 22.37
CA SER A 428 -29.02 4.53 23.22
C SER A 428 -29.87 5.55 23.96
N ASP A 429 -29.77 5.58 25.28
CA ASP A 429 -30.20 6.75 26.03
C ASP A 429 -29.35 7.95 25.57
N GLY A 430 -29.93 9.14 25.61
CA GLY A 430 -29.21 10.35 25.27
C GLY A 430 -28.12 10.68 26.30
N ILE A 431 -27.23 11.62 25.95
CA ILE A 431 -26.27 12.21 26.90
C ILE A 431 -26.75 13.55 27.45
N ALA A 432 -26.47 13.82 28.74
CA ALA A 432 -26.87 15.06 29.41
C ALA A 432 -26.18 16.31 28.81
N PHE A 433 -24.91 16.19 28.40
CA PHE A 433 -24.08 17.29 27.93
C PHE A 433 -24.07 17.47 26.40
N LYS A 434 -25.14 17.05 25.69
CA LYS A 434 -25.21 17.10 24.22
C LYS A 434 -24.89 18.47 23.62
N LYS A 435 -25.34 19.58 24.23
CA LYS A 435 -25.05 20.94 23.73
C LYS A 435 -23.55 21.23 23.76
N ALA A 436 -22.90 20.94 24.90
CA ALA A 436 -21.46 21.14 25.08
C ALA A 436 -20.64 20.21 24.17
N ALA A 437 -21.05 18.94 24.04
CA ALA A 437 -20.41 17.99 23.14
C ALA A 437 -20.42 18.48 21.68
N ASN A 438 -21.59 18.85 21.17
CA ASN A 438 -21.70 19.33 19.79
C ASN A 438 -20.92 20.64 19.58
N LEU A 439 -21.00 21.60 20.50
CA LEU A 439 -20.24 22.84 20.39
C LEU A 439 -18.73 22.56 20.43
N GLY A 440 -18.26 21.74 21.37
CA GLY A 440 -16.85 21.38 21.52
C GLY A 440 -16.29 20.65 20.31
N ILE A 441 -17.02 19.68 19.74
CA ILE A 441 -16.60 18.97 18.53
C ILE A 441 -16.61 19.91 17.32
N LEU A 442 -17.61 20.79 17.21
CA LEU A 442 -17.67 21.77 16.12
C LEU A 442 -16.44 22.70 16.14
N THR A 443 -16.13 23.28 17.30
CA THR A 443 -14.97 24.17 17.47
C THR A 443 -13.64 23.43 17.31
N ALA A 444 -13.52 22.22 17.88
CA ALA A 444 -12.32 21.40 17.72
C ALA A 444 -12.11 20.98 16.27
N SER A 445 -13.17 20.61 15.54
CA SER A 445 -13.07 20.27 14.12
C SER A 445 -12.58 21.45 13.30
N ALA A 446 -13.10 22.66 13.56
CA ALA A 446 -12.62 23.88 12.90
C ALA A 446 -11.14 24.19 13.22
N ALA A 447 -10.74 24.05 14.49
CA ALA A 447 -9.36 24.28 14.91
C ALA A 447 -8.38 23.26 14.30
N ILE A 448 -8.73 21.96 14.31
CA ILE A 448 -7.90 20.90 13.73
C ILE A 448 -7.83 21.07 12.20
N PHE A 449 -8.92 21.48 11.54
CA PHE A 449 -8.90 21.78 10.11
C PHE A 449 -7.95 22.94 9.79
N ALA A 450 -7.98 24.02 10.57
CA ALA A 450 -7.04 25.12 10.44
C ALA A 450 -5.58 24.68 10.69
N GLY A 451 -5.35 23.81 11.67
CA GLY A 451 -4.06 23.19 11.92
C GLY A 451 -3.56 22.34 10.74
N LEU A 452 -4.46 21.60 10.09
CA LEU A 452 -4.16 20.81 8.89
C LEU A 452 -3.79 21.71 7.69
N LEU A 453 -4.48 22.83 7.50
CA LEU A 453 -4.11 23.84 6.49
C LEU A 453 -2.74 24.47 6.78
N HIS A 454 -2.43 24.72 8.05
CA HIS A 454 -1.11 25.20 8.44
C HIS A 454 -0.02 24.15 8.21
N LEU A 455 -0.32 22.87 8.46
CA LEU A 455 0.57 21.76 8.18
C LEU A 455 0.84 21.63 6.67
N ASP A 456 -0.19 21.77 5.84
CA ASP A 456 -0.07 21.79 4.38
C ASP A 456 0.82 22.95 3.89
N TRP A 457 0.60 24.15 4.42
CA TRP A 457 1.46 25.30 4.11
C TRP A 457 2.92 25.06 4.51
N THR A 458 3.14 24.48 5.69
CA THR A 458 4.48 24.13 6.19
C THR A 458 5.13 23.05 5.33
N TYR A 459 4.37 22.03 4.95
CA TYR A 459 4.84 20.96 4.06
C TYR A 459 5.24 21.51 2.70
N THR A 460 4.42 22.38 2.10
CA THR A 460 4.74 23.03 0.82
C THR A 460 6.04 23.84 0.89
N ARG A 461 6.28 24.55 2.00
CA ARG A 461 7.56 25.23 2.23
C ARG A 461 8.73 24.24 2.33
N LEU A 462 8.52 23.10 2.98
CA LEU A 462 9.52 22.04 3.07
C LEU A 462 9.85 21.46 1.69
N VAL A 463 8.84 21.15 0.87
CA VAL A 463 9.02 20.69 -0.53
C VAL A 463 9.87 21.70 -1.32
N ASN A 464 9.52 22.99 -1.26
CA ASN A 464 10.26 24.05 -1.96
C ASN A 464 11.70 24.18 -1.47
N SER A 465 11.97 23.90 -0.20
CA SER A 465 13.34 23.89 0.34
C SER A 465 14.15 22.65 -0.04
N PHE A 466 13.48 21.51 -0.28
CA PHE A 466 14.10 20.27 -0.75
C PHE A 466 14.55 20.37 -2.21
N PHE A 467 13.83 21.16 -3.01
CA PHE A 467 14.16 21.43 -4.40
C PHE A 467 14.45 22.94 -4.58
N PRO A 468 15.58 23.45 -4.05
CA PRO A 468 15.93 24.85 -4.28
C PRO A 468 16.00 25.08 -5.79
N ALA A 469 15.27 26.09 -6.27
CA ALA A 469 15.35 26.52 -7.65
C ALA A 469 16.83 26.75 -7.99
N THR A 470 17.41 25.89 -8.82
CA THR A 470 18.73 26.14 -9.36
C THR A 470 18.61 27.32 -10.30
N ASP A 471 19.09 28.48 -9.86
CA ASP A 471 19.40 29.61 -10.71
C ASP A 471 20.32 29.17 -11.87
N ASP A 472 20.08 29.78 -13.04
CA ASP A 472 20.85 29.75 -14.30
C ASP A 472 20.68 28.63 -15.34
N SER A 473 19.93 27.55 -15.13
CA SER A 473 19.52 26.66 -16.25
C SER A 473 18.15 26.99 -16.87
N ALA A 474 17.47 28.02 -16.35
CA ALA A 474 16.13 28.43 -16.74
C ALA A 474 16.04 29.24 -18.06
N LYS A 475 17.02 29.12 -18.96
CA LYS A 475 16.93 29.69 -20.32
C LYS A 475 16.61 28.67 -21.42
N ASN A 476 16.52 27.38 -21.09
CA ASN A 476 15.93 26.41 -22.02
C ASN A 476 15.46 25.17 -21.25
N PRO A 477 14.18 25.10 -20.81
CA PRO A 477 13.69 23.89 -20.18
C PRO A 477 13.56 22.81 -21.26
N GLN A 478 14.55 21.93 -21.38
CA GLN A 478 14.29 20.63 -21.98
C GLN A 478 13.26 19.92 -21.09
N PRO A 479 12.17 19.38 -21.66
CA PRO A 479 11.06 18.77 -20.90
C PRO A 479 11.45 17.52 -20.10
N GLU A 480 12.73 17.12 -20.13
CA GLU A 480 13.25 15.93 -19.45
C GLU A 480 13.57 16.18 -17.96
N ASN A 481 13.93 17.40 -17.57
CA ASN A 481 14.34 17.68 -16.19
C ASN A 481 13.16 17.91 -15.22
N GLN A 482 11.96 18.21 -15.72
CA GLN A 482 10.73 18.15 -14.93
C GLN A 482 10.20 16.71 -14.77
N ARG A 483 10.54 15.81 -15.70
CA ARG A 483 10.12 14.39 -15.66
C ARG A 483 10.78 13.63 -14.52
N THR A 484 11.99 14.03 -14.10
CA THR A 484 12.75 13.35 -13.04
C THR A 484 12.36 13.80 -11.62
N ALA A 485 11.74 14.98 -11.48
CA ALA A 485 11.25 15.44 -10.17
C ALA A 485 9.96 14.70 -9.75
N LEU A 486 9.27 14.07 -10.70
CA LEU A 486 7.99 13.41 -10.45
C LEU A 486 8.07 11.90 -10.20
N TYR A 487 9.19 11.21 -10.43
CA TYR A 487 9.38 9.83 -9.93
C TYR A 487 10.85 9.37 -10.01
N PHE A 488 11.34 8.82 -8.90
CA PHE A 488 12.63 8.13 -8.65
C PHE A 488 13.93 8.96 -8.62
N ARG A 489 14.29 9.43 -7.42
CA ARG A 489 15.68 9.29 -6.93
C ARG A 489 15.73 8.45 -5.65
N LYS A 490 15.56 7.14 -5.81
CA LYS A 490 15.83 6.14 -4.77
C LYS A 490 17.35 5.97 -4.59
N GLN A 491 18.05 7.01 -4.13
CA GLN A 491 19.41 6.95 -3.59
C GLN A 491 19.89 8.37 -3.26
N SER A 492 19.66 8.84 -2.03
CA SER A 492 20.50 9.92 -1.48
C SER A 492 20.70 9.92 0.03
N ASP A 493 20.21 8.94 0.79
CA ASP A 493 20.47 8.95 2.25
C ASP A 493 21.93 8.62 2.58
N ALA A 494 22.61 7.83 1.73
CA ALA A 494 24.04 7.56 1.87
C ALA A 494 24.93 8.77 1.55
N VAL A 495 24.47 9.70 0.68
CA VAL A 495 25.23 10.89 0.31
C VAL A 495 25.06 12.00 1.34
N LEU A 496 23.89 12.08 2.00
CA LEU A 496 23.64 13.04 3.07
C LEU A 496 24.38 12.66 4.36
N LEU A 497 24.43 11.37 4.71
CA LEU A 497 25.25 10.90 5.85
C LEU A 497 26.75 11.19 5.64
N CYS A 498 27.26 11.05 4.41
CA CYS A 498 28.64 11.40 4.08
C CYS A 498 28.96 12.90 4.23
N ARG A 499 27.94 13.77 4.16
CA ARG A 499 28.10 15.23 4.35
C ARG A 499 28.03 15.65 5.81
N LEU A 500 27.40 14.86 6.68
CA LEU A 500 27.26 15.13 8.11
C LEU A 500 28.38 14.52 8.97
N LEU A 501 29.25 13.67 8.40
CA LEU A 501 30.43 13.16 9.08
C LEU A 501 31.53 14.23 9.23
N PRO A 502 32.15 14.38 10.42
CA PRO A 502 33.31 15.24 10.60
C PRO A 502 34.44 14.84 9.64
N ARG A 503 35.15 15.84 9.09
CA ARG A 503 36.14 15.70 7.98
C ARG A 503 37.20 14.60 8.15
N LYS A 504 37.44 14.10 9.38
CA LYS A 504 38.44 13.05 9.68
C LYS A 504 38.02 11.61 9.33
N LEU A 505 36.77 11.35 8.92
CA LEU A 505 36.26 9.99 8.64
C LEU A 505 35.81 9.77 7.19
N ARG A 506 36.15 10.65 6.24
CA ARG A 506 35.85 10.39 4.82
C ARG A 506 36.82 9.35 4.24
N PRO A 507 36.35 8.31 3.53
CA PRO A 507 37.23 7.45 2.75
C PRO A 507 37.91 8.26 1.63
N ALA A 508 39.20 8.02 1.43
CA ALA A 508 39.97 8.60 0.33
C ALA A 508 39.35 8.17 -1.01
N GLY A 509 39.24 9.14 -1.93
CA GLY A 509 38.49 9.00 -3.18
C GLY A 509 38.98 7.87 -4.09
N ILE A 510 38.02 7.23 -4.75
CA ILE A 510 38.25 6.32 -5.89
C ILE A 510 38.68 7.19 -7.09
N PRO A 511 39.85 6.96 -7.72
CA PRO A 511 40.22 7.69 -8.92
C PRO A 511 39.40 7.20 -10.12
N ARG A 512 38.81 8.15 -10.86
CA ARG A 512 38.23 7.92 -12.19
C ARG A 512 39.37 7.75 -13.19
N ASN A 513 39.45 6.61 -13.87
CA ASN A 513 40.38 6.42 -14.99
C ASN A 513 39.58 6.45 -16.30
N PRO A 514 39.84 7.40 -17.22
CA PRO A 514 39.43 7.28 -18.61
C PRO A 514 40.40 6.33 -19.36
N ASP A 515 39.99 5.86 -20.53
CA ASP A 515 40.79 5.09 -21.51
C ASP A 515 40.87 3.56 -21.33
N LEU A 516 39.96 2.88 -22.04
CA LEU A 516 40.10 1.48 -22.45
C LEU A 516 40.82 1.43 -23.81
N GLY A 517 42.10 1.08 -23.78
CA GLY A 517 42.86 0.66 -24.95
C GLY A 517 44.17 -0.03 -24.55
N GLY A 518 44.28 -1.35 -24.79
CA GLY A 518 45.57 -2.04 -24.89
C GLY A 518 45.95 -3.07 -23.80
N ARG A 519 45.80 -4.35 -24.17
CA ARG A 519 46.65 -5.55 -23.92
C ARG A 519 47.54 -5.68 -22.65
N SER A 520 47.23 -6.75 -21.88
CA SER A 520 48.11 -7.78 -21.25
C SER A 520 49.36 -7.39 -20.44
N ASN A 521 49.40 -7.70 -19.13
CA ASN A 521 50.09 -8.86 -18.47
C ASN A 521 50.02 -8.73 -16.92
N PRO A 522 50.05 -9.80 -16.10
CA PRO A 522 49.88 -9.71 -14.64
C PRO A 522 51.22 -9.79 -13.89
N GLN A 523 51.52 -8.82 -13.02
CA GLN A 523 52.58 -8.94 -12.01
C GLN A 523 52.19 -8.26 -10.69
N SER A 524 52.21 -9.07 -9.62
CA SER A 524 52.65 -8.75 -8.25
C SER A 524 52.10 -7.48 -7.57
N THR A 525 51.12 -7.63 -6.67
CA THR A 525 50.83 -6.65 -5.61
C THR A 525 51.16 -7.21 -4.22
N LYS A 526 52.13 -6.56 -3.57
CA LYS A 526 52.54 -6.76 -2.17
C LYS A 526 51.49 -6.20 -1.21
N ILE A 527 51.22 -6.93 -0.13
CA ILE A 527 50.32 -6.57 0.98
C ILE A 527 51.05 -5.62 1.96
N PRO A 528 50.47 -4.50 2.41
CA PRO A 528 51.00 -3.71 3.54
C PRO A 528 50.44 -4.18 4.90
N PRO A 529 51.20 -4.03 6.02
CA PRO A 529 50.85 -4.58 7.34
C PRO A 529 49.84 -3.70 8.12
N PRO A 530 49.18 -4.23 9.17
CA PRO A 530 48.16 -3.51 9.92
C PRO A 530 48.77 -2.50 10.92
N LEU A 531 48.23 -1.28 10.93
CA LEU A 531 48.54 -0.22 11.89
C LEU A 531 47.99 -0.57 13.28
N ARG A 532 48.90 -0.74 14.24
CA ARG A 532 48.65 -0.72 15.69
C ARG A 532 48.56 0.74 16.19
N HIS A 533 47.81 0.90 17.29
CA HIS A 533 47.79 2.03 18.25
C HIS A 533 46.77 3.17 18.01
N LEU A 534 45.70 3.15 18.79
CA LEU A 534 45.03 4.34 19.34
C LEU A 534 44.72 4.10 20.84
N PRO A 535 44.89 5.09 21.73
CA PRO A 535 44.85 4.92 23.18
C PRO A 535 43.43 4.94 23.78
N HIS A 536 43.21 4.11 24.79
CA HIS A 536 42.02 4.09 25.64
C HIS A 536 41.95 5.35 26.52
N ARG A 537 40.75 5.93 26.66
CA ARG A 537 40.38 6.86 27.75
C ARG A 537 39.27 6.20 28.58
N PRO A 538 39.33 6.27 29.93
CA PRO A 538 38.46 5.48 30.81
C PRO A 538 37.10 6.14 31.06
N LEU A 539 36.08 5.32 31.29
CA LEU A 539 34.78 5.70 31.87
C LEU A 539 34.94 5.89 33.39
N PRO A 540 34.21 6.84 34.03
CA PRO A 540 34.34 7.08 35.46
C PRO A 540 33.56 6.04 36.30
N ASP A 541 34.20 5.66 37.40
CA ASP A 541 33.74 4.74 38.44
C ASP A 541 32.43 5.19 39.12
N ALA A 542 31.49 4.26 39.26
CA ALA A 542 30.41 4.36 40.24
C ALA A 542 30.80 3.60 41.50
N ALA A 543 30.71 4.32 42.62
CA ALA A 543 31.20 3.94 43.93
C ALA A 543 30.64 2.62 44.48
N ARG A 544 31.54 1.88 45.12
CA ARG A 544 31.26 0.78 46.06
C ARG A 544 30.44 1.29 47.24
N GLN A 545 29.36 0.58 47.57
CA GLN A 545 28.88 0.49 48.94
C GLN A 545 28.72 -1.00 49.30
N SER A 546 29.56 -1.44 50.24
CA SER A 546 29.51 -2.77 50.83
C SER A 546 28.37 -2.86 51.85
N CYS A 547 27.66 -3.98 51.87
CA CYS A 547 27.18 -4.55 53.12
C CYS A 547 27.19 -6.08 53.05
N ARG A 548 27.69 -6.68 54.13
CA ARG A 548 28.01 -8.11 54.32
C ARG A 548 26.78 -8.96 54.63
N SER A 549 26.89 -10.22 54.20
CA SER A 549 26.45 -11.48 54.84
C SER A 549 24.97 -11.73 55.14
N LYS A 550 24.42 -12.80 54.57
CA LYS A 550 24.29 -14.10 55.25
C LYS A 550 23.90 -15.21 54.27
N THR A 551 24.58 -16.33 54.43
CA THR A 551 24.40 -17.64 53.81
C THR A 551 23.08 -18.31 54.20
N MET A 552 22.43 -19.00 53.26
CA MET A 552 21.77 -20.27 53.53
C MET A 552 21.71 -21.14 52.26
N ASP A 553 22.04 -22.41 52.48
CA ASP A 553 22.37 -23.48 51.56
C ASP A 553 21.17 -24.19 50.90
N ALA A 554 21.54 -24.98 49.89
CA ALA A 554 20.97 -26.25 49.42
C ALA A 554 19.86 -26.23 48.36
N GLY A 555 20.21 -26.79 47.20
CA GLY A 555 19.31 -27.11 46.09
C GLY A 555 20.01 -27.59 44.82
N ASP A 556 20.86 -28.61 44.97
CA ASP A 556 21.32 -29.60 43.99
C ASP A 556 21.93 -29.22 42.62
N THR A 557 23.16 -29.74 42.49
CA THR A 557 24.02 -29.90 41.33
C THR A 557 23.50 -30.97 40.37
N VAL A 558 23.46 -30.70 39.06
CA VAL A 558 23.72 -31.73 38.03
C VAL A 558 24.45 -31.10 36.84
N LEU A 559 25.62 -31.67 36.53
CA LEU A 559 26.44 -31.40 35.35
C LEU A 559 25.75 -31.79 34.03
N LEU A 560 26.12 -31.05 32.98
CA LEU A 560 25.88 -31.23 31.53
C LEU A 560 25.83 -32.68 31.02
N PRO A 561 25.15 -32.92 29.86
CA PRO A 561 25.95 -32.97 28.63
C PRO A 561 25.30 -32.35 27.37
N LEU A 562 26.15 -31.66 26.61
CA LEU A 562 26.05 -31.49 25.15
C LEU A 562 25.95 -32.86 24.46
N PRO A 563 25.20 -33.01 23.36
CA PRO A 563 25.44 -34.08 22.42
C PRO A 563 26.23 -33.55 21.21
N ASP A 564 27.53 -33.83 21.20
CA ASP A 564 28.31 -34.05 19.99
C ASP A 564 28.13 -35.51 19.54
N ALA A 565 27.63 -35.72 18.31
CA ALA A 565 27.77 -36.99 17.59
C ALA A 565 27.46 -36.78 16.07
N PRO A 566 27.85 -37.68 15.15
CA PRO A 566 28.95 -37.41 14.22
C PRO A 566 28.51 -37.38 12.75
N ILE A 567 29.41 -36.84 11.92
CA ILE A 567 29.39 -36.92 10.45
C ILE A 567 29.22 -38.39 10.02
N ARG A 568 28.02 -38.72 9.50
CA ARG A 568 27.74 -40.00 8.84
C ARG A 568 27.83 -39.84 7.32
N ARG A 569 28.50 -40.83 6.72
CA ARG A 569 28.93 -40.96 5.33
C ARG A 569 27.83 -40.68 4.30
N ARG A 570 28.23 -40.02 3.20
CA ARG A 570 27.46 -39.85 1.95
C ARG A 570 26.97 -41.20 1.42
N ASN A 571 25.68 -41.26 1.10
CA ASN A 571 25.02 -42.38 0.44
C ASN A 571 25.31 -42.35 -1.09
N PRO A 572 25.71 -43.45 -1.78
CA PRO A 572 26.17 -43.42 -3.18
C PRO A 572 25.09 -43.29 -4.27
N GLN A 573 23.83 -43.01 -3.94
CA GLN A 573 22.74 -43.05 -4.93
C GLN A 573 22.45 -41.71 -5.63
N THR A 574 22.92 -40.56 -5.10
CA THR A 574 22.70 -39.24 -5.73
C THR A 574 23.69 -38.90 -6.84
N ALA A 575 24.82 -39.60 -6.94
CA ALA A 575 25.81 -39.40 -8.01
C ALA A 575 25.39 -40.00 -9.37
N ARG A 576 24.48 -40.99 -9.40
CA ARG A 576 24.01 -41.62 -10.65
C ARG A 576 22.92 -40.81 -11.38
N MET A 577 22.16 -39.97 -10.68
CA MET A 577 21.13 -39.12 -11.32
C MET A 577 21.72 -37.87 -12.00
N GLY A 578 22.80 -37.30 -11.46
CA GLY A 578 23.51 -36.16 -12.08
C GLY A 578 24.16 -36.52 -13.43
N ALA A 579 24.69 -37.74 -13.55
CA ALA A 579 25.33 -38.22 -14.79
C ALA A 579 24.31 -38.62 -15.88
N ALA A 580 23.05 -38.88 -15.53
CA ALA A 580 21.97 -39.13 -16.49
C ALA A 580 21.42 -37.81 -17.06
N ALA A 581 21.21 -36.80 -16.20
CA ALA A 581 20.75 -35.48 -16.62
C ALA A 581 21.76 -34.74 -17.52
N ALA A 582 23.06 -34.85 -17.22
CA ALA A 582 24.13 -34.26 -18.06
C ALA A 582 24.23 -34.93 -19.45
N ARG A 583 24.01 -36.25 -19.54
CA ARG A 583 24.01 -36.99 -20.82
C ARG A 583 22.77 -36.66 -21.67
N THR A 584 21.61 -36.43 -21.07
CA THR A 584 20.39 -36.02 -21.77
C THR A 584 20.51 -34.59 -22.31
N ALA A 585 21.12 -33.68 -21.55
CA ALA A 585 21.38 -32.30 -21.98
C ALA A 585 22.38 -32.23 -23.16
N GLN A 586 23.44 -33.03 -23.15
CA GLN A 586 24.38 -33.14 -24.29
C GLN A 586 23.71 -33.76 -25.53
N ARG A 587 22.81 -34.74 -25.36
CA ARG A 587 22.09 -35.38 -26.48
C ARG A 587 21.10 -34.40 -27.15
N LEU A 588 20.42 -33.57 -26.37
CA LEU A 588 19.52 -32.50 -26.87
C LEU A 588 20.28 -31.37 -27.59
N GLN A 589 21.46 -30.99 -27.11
CA GLN A 589 22.32 -30.01 -27.81
C GLN A 589 22.88 -30.58 -29.12
N SER A 590 23.18 -31.88 -29.19
CA SER A 590 23.64 -32.55 -30.42
C SER A 590 22.53 -32.67 -31.49
N LEU A 591 21.27 -32.89 -31.07
CA LEU A 591 20.10 -32.95 -31.96
C LEU A 591 19.73 -31.56 -32.51
N ARG A 592 19.84 -30.50 -31.70
CA ARG A 592 19.67 -29.11 -32.15
C ARG A 592 20.73 -28.66 -33.15
N ARG A 593 21.97 -29.17 -33.05
CA ARG A 593 23.04 -28.90 -34.02
C ARG A 593 22.83 -29.66 -35.35
N ARG A 594 22.27 -30.88 -35.31
CA ARG A 594 21.90 -31.63 -36.53
C ARG A 594 20.70 -31.03 -37.27
N ALA A 595 19.70 -30.52 -36.55
CA ALA A 595 18.53 -29.86 -37.16
C ALA A 595 18.87 -28.52 -37.85
N ARG A 596 19.92 -27.81 -37.39
CA ARG A 596 20.44 -26.59 -38.06
C ARG A 596 21.32 -26.88 -39.27
N ALA A 597 21.81 -28.11 -39.44
CA ALA A 597 22.68 -28.51 -40.55
C ALA A 597 21.91 -29.11 -41.74
N SER A 598 20.62 -29.44 -41.61
CA SER A 598 19.81 -30.07 -42.68
C SER A 598 18.78 -29.15 -43.36
N GLY A 599 18.86 -27.83 -43.16
CA GLY A 599 17.89 -26.85 -43.67
C GLY A 599 18.52 -25.79 -44.57
N SER A 600 19.24 -26.20 -45.62
CA SER A 600 19.67 -25.31 -46.71
C SER A 600 19.82 -26.14 -48.00
N LYS A 601 19.27 -25.61 -49.11
CA LYS A 601 19.11 -26.18 -50.49
C LYS A 601 17.81 -27.01 -50.64
N THR A 602 16.89 -26.78 -51.58
CA THR A 602 16.84 -25.97 -52.82
C THR A 602 15.37 -25.83 -53.26
N LEU A 603 14.97 -24.69 -53.80
CA LEU A 603 14.06 -24.68 -54.96
C LEU A 603 14.35 -23.43 -55.79
N GLN A 604 14.96 -23.68 -56.95
CA GLN A 604 15.39 -22.69 -57.93
C GLN A 604 14.86 -23.20 -59.29
N MET A 605 13.99 -22.45 -59.93
CA MET A 605 13.63 -22.47 -61.36
C MET A 605 12.78 -21.19 -61.56
N THR A 606 12.94 -20.32 -62.55
CA THR A 606 13.72 -20.32 -63.80
C THR A 606 13.76 -18.87 -64.30
N ARG A 607 14.86 -18.49 -64.96
CA ARG A 607 15.00 -17.24 -65.73
C ARG A 607 14.32 -17.39 -67.10
N ALA A 608 13.67 -16.33 -67.57
CA ALA A 608 13.61 -15.98 -68.99
C ALA A 608 13.55 -14.44 -69.11
N GLY A 609 14.46 -13.89 -69.90
CA GLY A 609 14.53 -12.46 -70.20
C GLY A 609 13.96 -12.13 -71.58
N GLY A 610 13.85 -10.83 -71.86
CA GLY A 610 13.89 -10.29 -73.22
C GLY A 610 12.69 -9.43 -73.63
N CYS A 611 13.02 -8.21 -74.11
CA CYS A 611 12.25 -7.31 -74.98
C CYS A 611 11.07 -6.53 -74.36
N GLY A 612 10.89 -5.22 -74.59
CA GLY A 612 11.61 -4.29 -75.45
C GLY A 612 11.01 -2.87 -75.41
N CYS A 613 11.80 -1.91 -75.90
CA CYS A 613 11.42 -0.62 -76.49
C CYS A 613 10.96 0.56 -75.59
N ARG A 614 11.93 1.41 -75.24
CA ARG A 614 11.85 2.91 -75.28
C ARG A 614 11.88 3.39 -76.76
N PRO A 615 11.70 4.69 -77.16
CA PRO A 615 11.91 5.96 -76.43
C PRO A 615 10.81 7.04 -76.75
N LYS A 616 10.66 8.21 -76.11
CA LYS A 616 11.49 9.44 -76.09
C LYS A 616 10.79 10.49 -75.18
N CYS A 617 11.51 11.06 -74.22
CA CYS A 617 11.94 12.48 -74.15
C CYS A 617 10.91 13.52 -73.66
N LYS A 618 11.11 14.06 -72.43
CA LYS A 618 11.68 15.41 -72.17
C LYS A 618 11.69 15.78 -70.66
N ALA A 619 12.88 16.15 -70.18
CA ALA A 619 13.21 17.22 -69.21
C ALA A 619 12.79 17.14 -67.71
N PRO A 620 13.51 17.86 -66.82
CA PRO A 620 13.88 17.36 -65.49
C PRO A 620 13.37 18.19 -64.29
N CYS A 621 13.51 17.60 -63.09
CA CYS A 621 13.80 18.23 -61.80
C CYS A 621 12.91 19.35 -61.21
N LYS A 622 12.60 19.20 -59.92
CA LYS A 622 12.36 20.24 -58.90
C LYS A 622 11.07 21.08 -59.02
N THR A 623 9.98 20.59 -58.40
CA THR A 623 9.17 21.41 -57.46
C THR A 623 8.16 20.53 -56.70
N LEU A 624 8.59 19.96 -55.57
CA LEU A 624 7.66 19.53 -54.50
C LEU A 624 8.15 20.11 -53.16
N GLN A 625 8.49 21.40 -53.22
CA GLN A 625 8.73 22.29 -52.10
C GLN A 625 7.83 23.53 -52.26
N LYS A 626 6.54 23.31 -52.58
CA LYS A 626 5.54 24.37 -52.75
C LYS A 626 4.13 24.05 -52.24
N THR A 627 3.94 22.98 -51.48
CA THR A 627 2.65 22.67 -50.80
C THR A 627 2.71 22.65 -49.28
N ALA A 628 3.89 22.84 -48.67
CA ALA A 628 4.03 23.00 -47.21
C ALA A 628 3.98 24.48 -46.75
N ASN A 629 4.09 25.44 -47.66
CA ASN A 629 4.14 26.89 -47.33
C ASN A 629 2.83 27.66 -47.58
N ARG A 630 1.70 26.96 -47.80
CA ARG A 630 0.39 27.59 -48.03
C ARG A 630 -0.66 27.36 -46.94
N GLN A 631 -0.35 26.62 -45.88
CA GLN A 631 -1.20 26.51 -44.68
C GLN A 631 -0.63 27.26 -43.45
N GLY A 632 0.61 27.75 -43.52
CA GLY A 632 1.24 28.53 -42.46
C GLY A 632 0.87 30.03 -42.41
N ASN A 633 0.14 30.57 -43.41
CA ASN A 633 -0.11 32.00 -43.53
C ASN A 633 -1.57 32.45 -43.28
N THR A 634 -2.45 31.51 -42.90
CA THR A 634 -3.85 31.81 -42.53
C THR A 634 -4.09 31.79 -41.02
N LEU A 635 -3.18 31.21 -40.22
CA LEU A 635 -3.30 31.19 -38.76
C LEU A 635 -2.65 32.42 -38.09
N SER A 636 -1.70 33.08 -38.77
CA SER A 636 -1.01 34.28 -38.26
C SER A 636 -1.83 35.58 -38.40
N LYS A 637 -2.84 35.63 -39.30
CA LYS A 637 -3.68 36.83 -39.49
C LYS A 637 -4.89 36.94 -38.56
N ASN A 638 -5.30 35.86 -37.88
CA ASN A 638 -6.46 35.87 -36.97
C ASN A 638 -6.09 36.12 -35.50
N ILE A 639 -4.80 36.11 -35.14
CA ILE A 639 -4.35 36.36 -33.75
C ILE A 639 -4.06 37.85 -33.50
N ALA A 640 -3.83 38.66 -34.54
CA ALA A 640 -3.62 40.11 -34.41
C ALA A 640 -4.92 40.94 -34.36
N ALA A 641 -6.10 40.33 -34.51
CA ALA A 641 -7.40 41.00 -34.47
C ALA A 641 -8.20 40.78 -33.16
N VAL A 642 -7.67 39.99 -32.22
CA VAL A 642 -8.26 39.76 -30.89
C VAL A 642 -7.46 40.45 -29.77
N LEU A 643 -6.32 41.07 -30.10
CA LEU A 643 -5.47 41.82 -29.17
C LEU A 643 -5.30 43.29 -29.59
N ARG A 644 -6.36 43.92 -30.10
CA ARG A 644 -6.54 45.38 -30.14
C ARG A 644 -7.87 45.77 -29.53
#